data_AF-A0A958EYC7-F1
#
_entry.id   AF-A0A958EYC7-F1
#
_cell.length_a   1.000
_cell.length_b   1.000
_cell.length_c   1.000
_cell.angle_alpha   90.00
_cell.angle_beta   90.00
_cell.angle_gamma   90.00
#
_symmetry.space_group_name_H-M   'P 1'
#
loop_
_entity.id
_entity.type
_entity.pdbx_description
1 polymer ?
#
loop_
_entity_poly.entity_id
_entity_poly.type
_entity_poly.pdbx_seq_one_letter_code
_entity_poly.pdbx_strand_id
1 'polypeptide(L)'
;YTSEIAEFAEEESAKHRDPMRDSLTIDELIRMRRYINEHSYERNKHLYIDRKHKIAAVMSCGKNFGTWKTAGRVIPWQTPNAPNNIIHVRLATGSVVEQMNSHPFAKLHTALTHNGETTNFEALKQRVEQFNLSPLASTDTEVAALKFHLIADEWAYPDWAVFESLSPTTGDDLALLNENLRDQLESVQRVEFASSPDGPYQYLCLRHDPYKKVTERVDLKDPADLRPNVTAFWKDENGRKKKVFTMIASEEQAIKKMLKLLDKEGLIDGAAADLTLSSSGMISRYMYDDDSKVKDFQFIDRYGKPIDLNGYGQHYSIRRAKLTEPERDFKGWERNYKIFITKELEKLSFNDIHWLLQQLVESADTQNRFEKHLHILTWLRDYIRTINPGKKAISSLVDMADYFIEKILDRVNKGSYAGYHYYSRKAGLEFDEKGNYGRTLVLNAEGFLAEGTDPDYVLAAFLNRAYELGWRKFIIYRLHGQRLVSTAVMGSGDTDDVEMDVYGSVGEYFGAFMQGGTIRLHGNAQNFTAMCMHHGNLYIFGNAGKVCGYGSKGGKVFIMGNVVDRVWTNSVNDCRTQSLEIMILGSATKYAGESLMGGNFFFGGMHFDEKGQLRLNERPYLGTKMLGGASRGKFVFFDPENRLHEAQYTHGKITGFSDDDWNYYNQKIRETFQLSNIPLYRKNDGEYLNVEGKMVEFNRDVFKLIVPKGGLKGYESH
;
A
#
# COMPACT_ATOMS: atom_id res chain seq x y z
N TYR A 1 45.26 -11.03 27.99
CA TYR A 1 44.98 -11.50 26.61
C TYR A 1 44.57 -10.38 25.65
N THR A 2 43.89 -9.30 26.07
CA THR A 2 43.53 -8.18 25.18
C THR A 2 44.54 -7.03 25.14
N SER A 3 45.55 -6.98 26.02
CA SER A 3 46.56 -5.91 26.04
C SER A 3 47.74 -6.16 25.09
N GLU A 4 48.18 -7.42 24.93
CA GLU A 4 49.35 -7.75 24.09
C GLU A 4 49.04 -7.74 22.57
N ILE A 5 47.77 -7.84 22.18
CA ILE A 5 47.35 -7.81 20.76
C ILE A 5 47.25 -6.36 20.25
N ALA A 6 46.96 -5.40 21.14
CA ALA A 6 46.85 -3.99 20.77
C ALA A 6 48.22 -3.36 20.47
N GLU A 7 49.25 -3.69 21.26
CA GLU A 7 50.61 -3.19 21.05
C GLU A 7 51.27 -3.76 19.77
N PHE A 8 50.98 -5.01 19.41
CA PHE A 8 51.52 -5.61 18.17
C PHE A 8 50.86 -5.06 16.90
N ALA A 9 49.57 -4.70 16.97
CA ALA A 9 48.83 -4.14 15.83
C ALA A 9 49.17 -2.66 15.56
N GLU A 10 49.50 -1.88 16.60
CA GLU A 10 49.92 -0.48 16.44
C GLU A 10 51.34 -0.36 15.85
N GLU A 11 52.27 -1.23 16.23
CA GLU A 11 53.65 -1.21 15.69
C GLU A 11 53.76 -1.64 14.20
N GLU A 12 52.91 -2.56 13.72
CA GLU A 12 52.89 -2.93 12.30
C GLU A 12 52.15 -1.92 11.41
N SER A 13 51.05 -1.32 11.90
CA SER A 13 50.26 -0.37 11.09
C SER A 13 51.02 0.93 10.76
N ALA A 14 52.02 1.27 11.57
CA ALA A 14 52.86 2.45 11.36
C ALA A 14 53.92 2.25 10.25
N LYS A 15 54.24 1.00 9.86
CA LYS A 15 55.35 0.73 8.93
C LYS A 15 54.94 0.55 7.47
N HIS A 16 53.68 0.27 7.14
CA HIS A 16 53.26 -0.01 5.76
C HIS A 16 51.99 0.75 5.37
N ARG A 17 52.15 2.02 4.97
CA ARG A 17 51.17 2.76 4.16
C ARG A 17 51.69 2.86 2.74
N ASP A 18 51.43 1.85 1.92
CA ASP A 18 51.58 1.89 0.47
C ASP A 18 50.21 1.69 -0.19
N PRO A 19 49.66 2.65 -0.96
CA PRO A 19 48.27 2.63 -1.45
C PRO A 19 48.00 1.64 -2.60
N MET A 20 48.90 0.70 -2.90
CA MET A 20 48.83 -0.15 -4.11
C MET A 20 48.86 -1.67 -3.87
N ARG A 21 48.39 -2.17 -2.72
CA ARG A 21 48.20 -3.63 -2.48
C ARG A 21 46.73 -4.03 -2.50
N ASP A 22 46.15 -4.11 -3.70
CA ASP A 22 44.76 -4.59 -3.91
C ASP A 22 44.64 -6.11 -4.16
N SER A 23 45.65 -6.90 -3.80
CA SER A 23 45.51 -8.36 -3.81
C SER A 23 46.26 -8.99 -2.65
N LEU A 24 45.53 -9.73 -1.81
CA LEU A 24 46.10 -10.61 -0.80
C LEU A 24 47.10 -11.55 -1.47
N THR A 25 48.31 -11.60 -0.93
CA THR A 25 49.33 -12.52 -1.42
C THR A 25 48.89 -13.97 -1.17
N ILE A 26 49.38 -14.90 -1.99
CA ILE A 26 49.09 -16.35 -1.81
C ILE A 26 49.44 -16.80 -0.38
N ASP A 27 50.48 -16.22 0.22
CA ASP A 27 50.93 -16.55 1.57
C ASP A 27 49.94 -16.04 2.65
N GLU A 28 49.35 -14.86 2.46
CA GLU A 28 48.28 -14.34 3.32
C GLU A 28 46.99 -15.15 3.17
N LEU A 29 46.63 -15.56 1.95
CA LEU A 29 45.50 -16.46 1.69
C LEU A 29 45.72 -17.84 2.32
N ILE A 30 46.94 -18.37 2.28
CA ILE A 30 47.30 -19.63 2.96
C ILE A 30 47.21 -19.45 4.47
N ARG A 31 47.67 -18.33 5.04
CA ARG A 31 47.54 -18.04 6.48
C ARG A 31 46.09 -17.88 6.91
N MET A 32 45.26 -17.17 6.14
CA MET A 32 43.83 -17.07 6.40
C MET A 32 43.14 -18.43 6.28
N ARG A 33 43.44 -19.22 5.25
CA ARG A 33 42.89 -20.56 5.07
C ARG A 33 43.32 -21.49 6.21
N ARG A 34 44.57 -21.37 6.67
CA ARG A 34 45.08 -22.11 7.82
C ARG A 34 44.39 -21.66 9.11
N TYR A 35 44.24 -20.36 9.33
CA TYR A 35 43.52 -19.80 10.47
C TYR A 35 42.06 -20.26 10.50
N ILE A 36 41.34 -20.22 9.36
CA ILE A 36 39.96 -20.70 9.23
C ILE A 36 39.88 -22.21 9.45
N ASN A 37 40.86 -23.00 8.98
CA ASN A 37 40.90 -24.45 9.21
C ASN A 37 41.30 -24.83 10.65
N GLU A 38 42.14 -24.03 11.29
CA GLU A 38 42.59 -24.21 12.68
C GLU A 38 41.51 -23.76 13.67
N HIS A 39 40.79 -22.69 13.34
CA HIS A 39 39.75 -22.07 14.17
C HIS A 39 38.35 -22.26 13.61
N SER A 40 38.13 -23.27 12.77
CA SER A 40 36.83 -23.54 12.17
C SER A 40 35.79 -23.75 13.26
N TYR A 41 34.58 -23.27 13.02
CA TYR A 41 33.45 -23.44 13.93
C TYR A 41 33.27 -24.92 14.32
N GLU A 42 33.41 -25.82 13.36
CA GLU A 42 33.42 -27.28 13.55
C GLU A 42 34.44 -27.76 14.60
N ARG A 43 35.70 -27.29 14.54
CA ARG A 43 36.74 -27.67 15.50
C ARG A 43 36.53 -27.07 16.88
N ASN A 44 36.05 -25.83 16.94
CA ASN A 44 35.87 -25.09 18.19
C ASN A 44 34.47 -25.23 18.79
N LYS A 45 33.57 -26.01 18.17
CA LYS A 45 32.19 -26.23 18.62
C LYS A 45 32.10 -26.62 20.11
N HIS A 46 33.08 -27.37 20.60
CA HIS A 46 33.19 -27.79 22.00
C HIS A 46 33.60 -26.66 22.98
N LEU A 47 34.29 -25.61 22.51
CA LEU A 47 34.60 -24.40 23.28
C LEU A 47 33.37 -23.48 23.40
N TYR A 48 32.47 -23.56 22.43
CA TYR A 48 31.12 -23.02 22.51
C TYR A 48 30.22 -24.03 23.24
N ILE A 49 30.51 -24.21 24.54
CA ILE A 49 29.67 -24.98 25.45
C ILE A 49 28.23 -24.46 25.30
N ASP A 50 27.27 -25.39 25.32
CA ASP A 50 25.84 -25.08 25.48
C ASP A 50 25.67 -24.37 26.83
N ARG A 51 25.93 -23.06 26.86
CA ARG A 51 25.85 -22.28 28.08
C ARG A 51 24.38 -22.26 28.43
N LYS A 52 24.02 -22.92 29.55
CA LYS A 52 22.68 -22.81 30.15
C LYS A 52 22.19 -21.37 30.24
N HIS A 53 23.10 -20.39 30.32
CA HIS A 53 22.81 -18.95 30.27
C HIS A 53 23.67 -18.22 29.22
N LYS A 54 23.02 -17.57 28.26
CA LYS A 54 23.66 -16.67 27.28
C LYS A 54 24.24 -15.46 28.03
N ILE A 55 25.55 -15.22 27.92
CA ILE A 55 26.26 -14.15 28.67
C ILE A 55 26.30 -12.83 27.89
N ALA A 56 26.32 -12.90 26.56
CA ALA A 56 26.30 -11.75 25.66
C ALA A 56 25.73 -12.17 24.30
N ALA A 57 25.11 -11.23 23.59
CA ALA A 57 24.59 -11.41 22.25
C ALA A 57 25.10 -10.29 21.33
N VAL A 58 25.57 -10.66 20.14
CA VAL A 58 25.98 -9.71 19.11
C VAL A 58 24.76 -9.37 18.27
N MET A 59 24.33 -8.11 18.30
CA MET A 59 23.12 -7.67 17.57
C MET A 59 23.41 -7.39 16.09
N SER A 60 24.59 -6.86 15.78
CA SER A 60 25.10 -6.60 14.42
C SER A 60 26.64 -6.53 14.43
N CYS A 61 27.26 -6.78 13.27
CA CYS A 61 28.73 -6.75 13.11
C CYS A 61 29.19 -6.35 11.70
N GLY A 62 28.35 -5.65 10.91
CA GLY A 62 28.67 -5.27 9.53
C GLY A 62 29.45 -3.95 9.42
N LYS A 63 30.19 -3.78 8.32
CA LYS A 63 30.81 -2.50 7.96
C LYS A 63 29.75 -1.51 7.48
N ASN A 64 29.72 -0.31 8.05
CA ASN A 64 28.74 0.75 7.75
C ASN A 64 27.27 0.26 7.88
N PHE A 65 27.05 -0.71 8.77
CA PHE A 65 25.78 -1.40 8.93
C PHE A 65 25.54 -1.69 10.41
N GLY A 66 24.35 -1.37 10.91
CA GLY A 66 24.04 -1.54 12.33
C GLY A 66 22.58 -1.86 12.57
N THR A 67 22.31 -2.61 13.63
CA THR A 67 20.96 -2.87 14.14
C THR A 67 20.87 -2.45 15.60
N TRP A 68 19.74 -1.84 15.93
CA TRP A 68 19.41 -1.49 17.30
C TRP A 68 18.05 -2.08 17.66
N LYS A 69 17.97 -2.69 18.83
CA LYS A 69 16.89 -3.59 19.25
C LYS A 69 16.55 -3.42 20.72
N THR A 70 15.27 -3.47 21.05
CA THR A 70 14.78 -3.36 22.43
C THR A 70 13.56 -4.27 22.61
N ALA A 71 13.39 -4.77 23.83
CA ALA A 71 12.16 -5.46 24.24
C ALA A 71 11.03 -4.48 24.66
N GLY A 72 11.34 -3.18 24.75
CA GLY A 72 10.39 -2.14 25.13
C GLY A 72 9.58 -1.58 23.95
N ARG A 73 8.51 -0.84 24.27
CA ARG A 73 7.64 -0.18 23.28
C ARG A 73 8.22 1.08 22.65
N VAL A 74 9.32 1.59 23.20
CA VAL A 74 9.96 2.85 22.78
C VAL A 74 11.40 2.55 22.39
N ILE A 75 11.88 3.21 21.33
CA ILE A 75 13.28 3.22 20.90
C ILE A 75 13.99 4.31 21.73
N PRO A 76 14.80 3.95 22.76
CA PRO A 76 15.40 4.93 23.68
C PRO A 76 16.67 5.61 23.14
N TRP A 77 17.10 5.27 21.92
CA TRP A 77 18.34 5.79 21.34
C TRP A 77 18.07 6.60 20.07
N GLN A 78 18.95 7.55 19.79
CA GLN A 78 19.03 8.23 18.50
C GLN A 78 19.84 7.35 17.55
N THR A 79 19.30 7.06 16.36
CA THR A 79 20.01 6.30 15.33
C THR A 79 20.76 7.24 14.38
N PRO A 80 21.89 6.81 13.81
CA PRO A 80 22.59 7.60 12.79
C PRO A 80 21.74 7.72 11.51
N ASN A 81 22.07 8.71 10.68
CA ASN A 81 21.46 8.84 9.36
C ASN A 81 21.85 7.64 8.49
N ALA A 82 20.85 7.03 7.85
CA ALA A 82 21.07 5.93 6.91
C ALA A 82 20.18 6.10 5.67
N PRO A 83 20.70 5.82 4.45
CA PRO A 83 19.93 5.94 3.20
C PRO A 83 18.82 4.88 3.10
N ASN A 84 19.03 3.70 3.68
CA ASN A 84 18.05 2.62 3.77
C ASN A 84 17.81 2.24 5.23
N ASN A 85 16.54 2.03 5.58
CA ASN A 85 16.13 1.65 6.93
C ASN A 85 15.04 0.57 6.84
N ILE A 86 15.08 -0.37 7.79
CA ILE A 86 13.98 -1.29 8.10
C ILE A 86 13.66 -1.16 9.59
N ILE A 87 12.38 -1.14 9.93
CA ILE A 87 11.88 -1.03 11.30
C ILE A 87 10.80 -2.09 11.52
N HIS A 88 10.66 -2.56 12.76
CA HIS A 88 9.66 -3.56 13.07
C HIS A 88 9.21 -3.49 14.53
N VAL A 89 7.93 -3.71 14.77
CA VAL A 89 7.35 -3.93 16.10
C VAL A 89 6.73 -5.32 16.08
N ARG A 90 7.17 -6.17 17.01
CA ARG A 90 6.74 -7.57 17.11
C ARG A 90 5.78 -7.77 18.27
N LEU A 91 4.69 -8.50 18.04
CA LEU A 91 3.85 -9.06 19.10
C LEU A 91 4.31 -10.49 19.37
N ALA A 92 4.76 -10.78 20.60
CA ALA A 92 5.19 -12.11 20.98
C ALA A 92 3.99 -12.93 21.48
N THR A 93 3.50 -13.86 20.66
CA THR A 93 2.36 -14.74 20.99
C THR A 93 2.78 -16.09 21.56
N GLY A 94 4.03 -16.53 21.34
CA GLY A 94 4.53 -17.84 21.80
C GLY A 94 6.02 -17.90 22.17
N SER A 95 6.75 -16.79 22.11
CA SER A 95 8.18 -16.72 22.50
C SER A 95 8.38 -15.80 23.69
N VAL A 96 9.40 -16.05 24.50
CA VAL A 96 9.78 -15.16 25.60
C VAL A 96 10.07 -13.75 25.06
N VAL A 97 9.54 -12.74 25.77
CA VAL A 97 9.81 -11.32 25.49
C VAL A 97 11.24 -11.02 25.90
N GLU A 98 12.15 -11.18 24.95
CA GLU A 98 13.58 -10.92 25.12
C GLU A 98 14.10 -10.01 24.01
N GLN A 99 15.10 -9.19 24.34
CA GLN A 99 15.72 -8.28 23.39
C GLN A 99 16.37 -9.03 22.21
N MET A 100 16.93 -10.22 22.43
CA MET A 100 17.51 -11.05 21.37
C MET A 100 16.46 -11.50 20.34
N ASN A 101 15.22 -11.75 20.79
CA ASN A 101 14.10 -12.19 19.95
C ASN A 101 13.36 -11.02 19.28
N SER A 102 13.82 -9.78 19.46
CA SER A 102 13.29 -8.61 18.77
C SER A 102 13.92 -8.47 17.38
N HIS A 103 13.17 -7.94 16.41
CA HIS A 103 13.64 -7.70 15.05
C HIS A 103 14.29 -6.32 14.97
N PRO A 104 15.23 -6.05 14.02
CA PRO A 104 15.63 -6.85 12.84
C PRO A 104 16.80 -7.84 13.07
N PHE A 105 16.72 -9.10 12.66
CA PHE A 105 17.89 -10.01 12.72
C PHE A 105 18.92 -9.63 11.66
N ALA A 106 20.21 -9.58 12.04
CA ALA A 106 21.29 -9.20 11.15
C ALA A 106 22.44 -10.20 11.17
N LYS A 107 23.07 -10.35 10.00
CA LYS A 107 24.26 -11.16 9.79
C LYS A 107 25.19 -10.43 8.81
N LEU A 108 26.36 -10.01 9.29
CA LEU A 108 27.31 -9.18 8.55
C LEU A 108 26.63 -7.96 7.90
N HIS A 109 26.53 -7.92 6.56
CA HIS A 109 25.96 -6.82 5.80
C HIS A 109 24.49 -7.04 5.37
N THR A 110 23.81 -8.00 6.00
CA THR A 110 22.41 -8.30 5.75
C THR A 110 21.58 -8.13 7.02
N ALA A 111 20.33 -7.71 6.87
CA ALA A 111 19.34 -7.80 7.93
C ALA A 111 17.97 -8.12 7.37
N LEU A 112 17.10 -8.68 8.21
CA LEU A 112 15.75 -9.07 7.86
C LEU A 112 14.81 -8.78 9.02
N THR A 113 13.66 -8.21 8.69
CA THR A 113 12.47 -8.15 9.54
C THR A 113 11.39 -9.02 8.93
N HIS A 114 10.50 -9.54 9.77
CA HIS A 114 9.44 -10.44 9.35
C HIS A 114 8.13 -10.00 10.00
N ASN A 115 7.12 -9.76 9.17
CA ASN A 115 5.72 -9.65 9.59
C ASN A 115 5.01 -10.93 9.13
N GLY A 116 4.80 -11.87 10.06
CA GLY A 116 4.33 -13.17 9.63
C GLY A 116 4.62 -14.32 10.57
N GLU A 117 4.37 -15.50 10.03
CA GLU A 117 4.79 -16.79 10.56
C GLU A 117 5.26 -17.64 9.38
N THR A 118 6.37 -18.36 9.55
CA THR A 118 6.87 -19.32 8.57
C THR A 118 6.50 -20.74 8.99
N THR A 119 5.56 -21.37 8.29
CA THR A 119 4.97 -22.67 8.67
C THR A 119 5.95 -23.82 8.49
N ASN A 120 6.83 -23.74 7.49
CA ASN A 120 7.86 -24.75 7.21
C ASN A 120 9.21 -24.46 7.87
N PHE A 121 9.19 -23.91 9.09
CA PHE A 121 10.36 -23.55 9.89
C PHE A 121 11.49 -24.59 9.87
N GLU A 122 11.17 -25.86 10.12
CA GLU A 122 12.17 -26.92 10.25
C GLU A 122 12.91 -27.19 8.94
N ALA A 123 12.23 -27.06 7.79
CA ALA A 123 12.86 -27.22 6.48
C ALA A 123 13.85 -26.07 6.19
N LEU A 124 13.47 -24.83 6.53
CA LEU A 124 14.39 -23.68 6.41
C LEU A 124 15.60 -23.85 7.33
N LYS A 125 15.36 -24.32 8.56
CA LYS A 125 16.41 -24.53 9.56
C LYS A 125 17.42 -25.57 9.09
N GLN A 126 16.95 -26.72 8.64
CA GLN A 126 17.81 -27.77 8.11
C GLN A 126 18.63 -27.27 6.91
N ARG A 127 18.03 -26.42 6.06
CA ARG A 127 18.74 -25.83 4.92
C ARG A 127 19.93 -24.96 5.35
N VAL A 128 19.77 -24.09 6.35
CA VAL A 128 20.88 -23.23 6.82
C VAL A 128 21.90 -24.01 7.65
N GLU A 129 21.47 -25.03 8.39
CA GLU A 129 22.36 -25.89 9.18
C GLU A 129 23.26 -26.77 8.31
N GLN A 130 22.80 -27.18 7.12
CA GLN A 130 23.65 -27.86 6.11
C GLN A 130 24.90 -27.05 5.74
N PHE A 131 24.87 -25.72 5.93
CA PHE A 131 25.97 -24.80 5.64
C PHE A 131 26.56 -24.17 6.91
N ASN A 132 26.43 -24.84 8.07
CA ASN A 132 26.99 -24.41 9.35
C ASN A 132 26.45 -23.06 9.87
N LEU A 133 25.26 -22.64 9.43
CA LEU A 133 24.55 -21.47 9.95
C LEU A 133 23.48 -21.93 10.94
N SER A 134 23.89 -22.25 12.17
CA SER A 134 22.96 -22.65 13.23
C SER A 134 22.29 -21.42 13.86
N PRO A 135 20.94 -21.38 13.95
CA PRO A 135 20.22 -20.30 14.63
C PRO A 135 20.52 -20.30 16.13
N LEU A 136 20.62 -19.11 16.73
CA LEU A 136 20.86 -18.90 18.16
C LEU A 136 19.60 -18.45 18.92
N ALA A 137 18.63 -17.89 18.21
CA ALA A 137 17.31 -17.49 18.67
C ALA A 137 16.27 -18.57 18.27
N SER A 138 15.21 -18.66 19.07
CA SER A 138 14.13 -19.63 18.85
C SER A 138 13.03 -19.10 17.93
N THR A 139 13.40 -18.27 16.94
CA THR A 139 12.45 -17.57 16.07
C THR A 139 12.69 -17.95 14.62
N ASP A 140 11.61 -18.19 13.89
CA ASP A 140 11.59 -18.38 12.44
C ASP A 140 12.33 -17.30 11.66
N THR A 141 12.26 -16.07 12.16
CA THR A 141 12.83 -14.89 11.51
C THR A 141 14.34 -14.92 11.49
N GLU A 142 15.01 -15.46 12.50
CA GLU A 142 16.46 -15.60 12.47
C GLU A 142 16.88 -16.63 11.42
N VAL A 143 16.16 -17.75 11.31
CA VAL A 143 16.40 -18.76 10.28
C VAL A 143 16.23 -18.15 8.89
N ALA A 144 15.17 -17.37 8.66
CA ALA A 144 14.97 -16.64 7.41
C ALA A 144 16.10 -15.63 7.15
N ALA A 145 16.58 -14.91 8.18
CA ALA A 145 17.70 -13.98 8.06
C ALA A 145 19.01 -14.69 7.69
N LEU A 146 19.28 -15.86 8.26
CA LEU A 146 20.43 -16.70 7.92
C LEU A 146 20.32 -17.24 6.49
N LYS A 147 19.13 -17.69 6.06
CA LYS A 147 18.90 -18.10 4.67
C LYS A 147 19.13 -16.93 3.71
N PHE A 148 18.58 -15.76 4.02
CA PHE A 148 18.79 -14.56 3.21
C PHE A 148 20.27 -14.19 3.11
N HIS A 149 21.01 -14.25 4.22
CA HIS A 149 22.46 -14.03 4.22
C HIS A 149 23.20 -15.03 3.32
N LEU A 150 22.89 -16.32 3.44
CA LEU A 150 23.50 -17.38 2.64
C LEU A 150 23.33 -17.13 1.14
N ILE A 151 22.09 -16.89 0.69
CA ILE A 151 21.82 -16.75 -0.75
C ILE A 151 22.21 -15.38 -1.30
N ALA A 152 22.06 -14.30 -0.51
CA ALA A 152 22.22 -12.94 -0.99
C ALA A 152 23.65 -12.40 -0.85
N ASP A 153 24.43 -12.89 0.13
CA ASP A 153 25.80 -12.44 0.42
C ASP A 153 26.81 -13.57 0.14
N GLU A 154 26.69 -14.74 0.78
CA GLU A 154 27.70 -15.82 0.62
C GLU A 154 27.73 -16.43 -0.78
N TRP A 155 26.57 -16.74 -1.36
CA TRP A 155 26.45 -17.29 -2.71
C TRP A 155 26.24 -16.20 -3.78
N ALA A 156 25.89 -14.99 -3.37
CA ALA A 156 25.64 -13.86 -4.23
C ALA A 156 24.70 -14.18 -5.42
N TYR A 157 23.56 -14.82 -5.13
CA TYR A 157 22.52 -15.07 -6.13
C TYR A 157 22.11 -13.77 -6.84
N PRO A 158 21.83 -13.82 -8.16
CA PRO A 158 21.28 -12.67 -8.85
C PRO A 158 19.92 -12.29 -8.25
N ASP A 159 19.54 -11.00 -8.37
CA ASP A 159 18.37 -10.43 -7.70
C ASP A 159 17.10 -11.27 -7.87
N TRP A 160 16.77 -11.66 -9.10
CA TRP A 160 15.59 -12.47 -9.41
C TRP A 160 15.65 -13.88 -8.79
N ALA A 161 16.84 -14.47 -8.63
CA ALA A 161 16.98 -15.79 -8.01
C ALA A 161 16.86 -15.70 -6.47
N VAL A 162 17.25 -14.57 -5.86
CA VAL A 162 16.97 -14.30 -4.43
C VAL A 162 15.46 -14.25 -4.21
N PHE A 163 14.72 -13.56 -5.08
CA PHE A 163 13.25 -13.57 -5.04
C PHE A 163 12.70 -14.98 -5.17
N GLU A 164 13.08 -15.70 -6.21
CA GLU A 164 12.53 -17.03 -6.48
C GLU A 164 12.86 -18.06 -5.39
N SER A 165 13.98 -17.90 -4.68
CA SER A 165 14.41 -18.78 -3.57
C SER A 165 13.67 -18.51 -2.25
N LEU A 166 13.11 -17.31 -2.07
CA LEU A 166 12.43 -16.90 -0.83
C LEU A 166 10.93 -16.64 -1.02
N SER A 167 10.48 -16.39 -2.24
CA SER A 167 9.11 -16.11 -2.65
C SER A 167 8.91 -16.74 -4.02
N PRO A 168 8.75 -18.07 -4.11
CA PRO A 168 8.68 -18.75 -5.39
C PRO A 168 7.43 -18.35 -6.18
N THR A 169 7.54 -18.25 -7.49
CA THR A 169 6.39 -18.02 -8.38
C THR A 169 5.65 -19.34 -8.59
N THR A 170 4.38 -19.42 -8.21
CA THR A 170 3.66 -20.71 -8.16
C THR A 170 2.44 -20.80 -9.06
N GLY A 171 2.06 -22.03 -9.42
CA GLY A 171 0.77 -22.36 -10.04
C GLY A 171 0.45 -21.55 -11.29
N ASP A 172 -0.74 -20.95 -11.32
CA ASP A 172 -1.26 -20.20 -12.46
C ASP A 172 -0.42 -18.94 -12.78
N ASP A 173 0.32 -18.38 -11.81
CA ASP A 173 1.15 -17.21 -12.06
C ASP A 173 2.35 -17.55 -12.94
N LEU A 174 2.88 -18.78 -12.85
CA LEU A 174 3.90 -19.27 -13.80
C LEU A 174 3.36 -19.37 -15.23
N ALA A 175 2.08 -19.68 -15.39
CA ALA A 175 1.42 -19.77 -16.69
C ALA A 175 1.19 -18.41 -17.37
N LEU A 176 1.35 -17.30 -16.62
CA LEU A 176 1.29 -15.93 -17.15
C LEU A 176 2.65 -15.40 -17.60
N LEU A 177 3.74 -16.12 -17.31
CA LEU A 177 5.09 -15.72 -17.70
C LEU A 177 5.45 -16.26 -19.08
N ASN A 178 6.43 -15.63 -19.72
CA ASN A 178 7.02 -16.16 -20.94
C ASN A 178 7.83 -17.44 -20.65
N GLU A 179 7.96 -18.32 -21.65
CA GLU A 179 8.59 -19.64 -21.50
C GLU A 179 10.04 -19.54 -21.00
N ASN A 180 10.84 -18.63 -21.55
CA ASN A 180 12.25 -18.48 -21.16
C ASN A 180 12.44 -18.10 -19.68
N LEU A 181 11.63 -17.16 -19.17
CA LEU A 181 11.67 -16.77 -17.77
C LEU A 181 11.19 -17.91 -16.88
N ARG A 182 10.13 -18.61 -17.30
CA ARG A 182 9.60 -19.76 -16.56
C ARG A 182 10.67 -20.85 -16.35
N ASP A 183 11.39 -21.25 -17.39
CA ASP A 183 12.44 -22.26 -17.28
C ASP A 183 13.57 -21.87 -16.31
N GLN A 184 13.91 -20.57 -16.27
CA GLN A 184 14.89 -20.02 -15.33
C GLN A 184 14.39 -20.12 -13.89
N LEU A 185 13.15 -19.73 -13.63
CA LEU A 185 12.56 -19.79 -12.29
C LEU A 185 12.43 -21.24 -11.81
N GLU A 186 11.93 -22.14 -12.65
CA GLU A 186 11.80 -23.57 -12.32
C GLU A 186 13.15 -24.21 -11.98
N SER A 187 14.25 -23.75 -12.59
CA SER A 187 15.60 -24.24 -12.27
C SER A 187 16.03 -23.87 -10.85
N VAL A 188 15.69 -22.68 -10.36
CA VAL A 188 15.92 -22.27 -8.97
C VAL A 188 14.99 -23.05 -8.03
N GLN A 189 13.72 -23.19 -8.40
CA GLN A 189 12.74 -23.94 -7.61
C GLN A 189 13.18 -25.40 -7.38
N ARG A 190 13.77 -26.08 -8.38
CA ARG A 190 14.27 -27.46 -8.22
C ARG A 190 15.26 -27.62 -7.04
N VAL A 191 15.97 -26.56 -6.68
CA VAL A 191 16.95 -26.58 -5.57
C VAL A 191 16.36 -25.97 -4.30
N GLU A 192 15.65 -24.84 -4.42
CA GLU A 192 15.30 -24.00 -3.27
C GLU A 192 13.84 -24.15 -2.81
N PHE A 193 12.94 -24.75 -3.60
CA PHE A 193 11.50 -24.77 -3.34
C PHE A 193 11.16 -25.41 -1.98
N ALA A 194 11.74 -26.57 -1.67
CA ALA A 194 11.51 -27.27 -0.40
C ALA A 194 11.95 -26.45 0.84
N SER A 195 12.91 -25.55 0.66
CA SER A 195 13.40 -24.65 1.72
C SER A 195 12.85 -23.23 1.60
N SER A 196 11.99 -22.96 0.61
CA SER A 196 11.40 -21.64 0.41
C SER A 196 10.39 -21.40 1.53
N PRO A 197 10.40 -20.22 2.18
CA PRO A 197 9.42 -19.89 3.21
C PRO A 197 7.99 -20.11 2.72
N ASP A 198 7.21 -20.80 3.55
CA ASP A 198 5.79 -21.02 3.38
C ASP A 198 5.01 -20.43 4.57
N GLY A 199 3.73 -20.15 4.36
CA GLY A 199 2.87 -19.47 5.31
C GLY A 199 2.76 -17.96 5.09
N PRO A 200 2.08 -17.24 6.00
CA PRO A 200 1.84 -15.82 5.84
C PRO A 200 3.05 -14.98 6.26
N TYR A 201 3.89 -14.58 5.30
CA TYR A 201 5.07 -13.76 5.57
C TYR A 201 5.21 -12.54 4.64
N GLN A 202 5.74 -11.47 5.22
CA GLN A 202 6.43 -10.41 4.50
C GLN A 202 7.79 -10.18 5.14
N TYR A 203 8.85 -10.23 4.35
CA TYR A 203 10.19 -9.89 4.77
C TYR A 203 10.64 -8.56 4.18
N LEU A 204 11.00 -7.62 5.05
CA LEU A 204 11.78 -6.46 4.62
C LEU A 204 13.23 -6.69 5.00
N CYS A 205 14.07 -6.80 3.98
CA CYS A 205 15.48 -7.09 4.12
C CYS A 205 16.33 -5.87 3.74
N LEU A 206 17.49 -5.77 4.36
CA LEU A 206 18.58 -4.91 3.93
C LEU A 206 19.73 -5.76 3.42
N ARG A 207 20.29 -5.37 2.28
CA ARG A 207 21.54 -5.90 1.75
C ARG A 207 22.48 -4.72 1.49
N HIS A 208 23.67 -4.76 2.07
CA HIS A 208 24.69 -3.75 1.90
C HIS A 208 25.96 -4.38 1.32
N ASP A 209 26.45 -3.85 0.20
CA ASP A 209 27.73 -4.25 -0.36
C ASP A 209 28.69 -3.06 -0.24
N PRO A 210 29.57 -3.04 0.78
CA PRO A 210 30.50 -1.94 0.97
C PRO A 210 31.56 -1.83 -0.13
N TYR A 211 31.81 -2.92 -0.87
CA TYR A 211 32.84 -2.98 -1.91
C TYR A 211 32.29 -2.52 -3.26
N LYS A 212 31.04 -2.85 -3.57
CA LYS A 212 30.33 -2.33 -4.76
C LYS A 212 29.73 -0.94 -4.53
N LYS A 213 29.80 -0.42 -3.31
CA LYS A 213 29.20 0.85 -2.90
C LYS A 213 27.68 0.90 -3.14
N VAL A 214 27.01 -0.19 -2.77
CA VAL A 214 25.56 -0.36 -2.96
C VAL A 214 24.88 -0.62 -1.62
N THR A 215 23.69 -0.07 -1.45
CA THR A 215 22.78 -0.41 -0.36
C THR A 215 21.38 -0.61 -0.90
N GLU A 216 20.73 -1.66 -0.43
CA GLU A 216 19.45 -2.12 -0.96
C GLU A 216 18.47 -2.41 0.16
N ARG A 217 17.21 -2.07 -0.11
CA ARG A 217 16.07 -2.62 0.61
C ARG A 217 15.35 -3.60 -0.30
N VAL A 218 15.21 -4.85 0.13
CA VAL A 218 14.54 -5.93 -0.61
C VAL A 218 13.22 -6.23 0.10
N ASP A 219 12.11 -6.13 -0.61
CA ASP A 219 10.77 -6.47 -0.12
C ASP A 219 10.38 -7.83 -0.69
N LEU A 220 10.30 -8.85 0.15
CA LEU A 220 9.91 -10.21 -0.21
C LEU A 220 8.55 -10.52 0.42
N LYS A 221 7.67 -11.14 -0.33
CA LYS A 221 6.28 -11.38 0.10
C LYS A 221 5.86 -12.79 -0.25
N ASP A 222 4.99 -13.37 0.56
CA ASP A 222 4.43 -14.68 0.27
C ASP A 222 3.67 -14.69 -1.09
N PRO A 223 3.76 -15.79 -1.88
CA PRO A 223 3.14 -15.85 -3.21
C PRO A 223 1.61 -15.76 -3.18
N ALA A 224 1.01 -16.12 -2.06
CA ALA A 224 -0.43 -16.12 -1.82
C ALA A 224 -0.95 -14.76 -1.35
N ASP A 225 -0.09 -13.74 -1.25
CA ASP A 225 -0.41 -12.42 -0.75
C ASP A 225 -1.23 -12.51 0.56
N LEU A 226 -0.70 -13.11 1.61
CA LEU A 226 -1.38 -13.26 2.91
C LEU A 226 -1.13 -12.07 3.83
N ARG A 227 -0.01 -11.35 3.69
CA ARG A 227 0.30 -10.17 4.53
C ARG A 227 0.10 -8.83 3.82
N PRO A 228 -0.55 -7.83 4.45
CA PRO A 228 -0.80 -6.55 3.82
C PRO A 228 0.50 -5.78 3.63
N ASN A 229 0.62 -5.09 2.51
CA ASN A 229 1.80 -4.32 2.14
C ASN A 229 1.38 -3.16 1.24
N VAL A 230 1.87 -1.96 1.54
CA VAL A 230 1.74 -0.77 0.70
C VAL A 230 3.14 -0.25 0.42
N THR A 231 3.47 -0.13 -0.86
CA THR A 231 4.67 0.56 -1.33
C THR A 231 4.29 1.94 -1.83
N ALA A 232 5.06 2.95 -1.46
CA ALA A 232 4.88 4.32 -1.92
C ALA A 232 6.17 4.91 -2.47
N PHE A 233 6.03 5.69 -3.53
CA PHE A 233 7.09 6.44 -4.17
C PHE A 233 6.81 7.93 -4.05
N TRP A 234 7.86 8.69 -3.77
CA TRP A 234 7.91 10.14 -3.92
C TRP A 234 9.17 10.47 -4.71
N LYS A 235 9.05 11.17 -5.82
CA LYS A 235 10.17 11.46 -6.71
C LYS A 235 10.04 12.86 -7.28
N ASP A 236 10.99 13.71 -6.91
CA ASP A 236 11.10 15.07 -7.42
C ASP A 236 12.27 15.19 -8.39
N GLU A 237 11.95 15.70 -9.58
CA GLU A 237 12.88 15.96 -10.67
C GLU A 237 13.21 17.46 -10.80
N ASN A 238 12.61 18.33 -9.99
CA ASN A 238 12.80 19.78 -10.05
C ASN A 238 13.88 20.25 -9.08
N GLY A 239 15.11 20.32 -9.60
CA GLY A 239 16.23 20.92 -8.90
C GLY A 239 17.56 20.48 -9.49
N ARG A 240 18.67 21.02 -8.95
CA ARG A 240 20.02 20.56 -9.34
C ARG A 240 20.32 19.12 -8.88
N LYS A 241 19.48 18.52 -8.03
CA LYS A 241 19.65 17.15 -7.49
C LYS A 241 18.33 16.39 -7.60
N LYS A 242 18.36 15.20 -8.20
CA LYS A 242 17.25 14.23 -8.21
C LYS A 242 17.00 13.75 -6.79
N LYS A 243 15.78 13.84 -6.28
CA LYS A 243 15.39 13.31 -4.97
C LYS A 243 14.36 12.20 -5.16
N VAL A 244 14.58 11.08 -4.49
CA VAL A 244 13.62 9.97 -4.47
C VAL A 244 13.54 9.41 -3.07
N PHE A 245 12.32 9.10 -2.63
CA PHE A 245 12.03 8.42 -1.38
C PHE A 245 11.07 7.27 -1.66
N THR A 246 11.43 6.10 -1.15
CA THR A 246 10.57 4.91 -1.22
C THR A 246 10.26 4.41 0.17
N MET A 247 8.99 4.14 0.43
CA MET A 247 8.48 3.72 1.73
C MET A 247 7.66 2.45 1.55
N ILE A 248 7.82 1.52 2.49
CA ILE A 248 7.08 0.27 2.52
C ILE A 248 6.55 0.09 3.94
N ALA A 249 5.25 -0.17 4.07
CA ALA A 249 4.59 -0.37 5.35
C ALA A 249 3.41 -1.33 5.20
N SER A 250 3.00 -1.97 6.31
CA SER A 250 1.82 -2.83 6.33
C SER A 250 0.53 -2.08 6.03
N GLU A 251 0.46 -0.79 6.39
CA GLU A 251 -0.73 0.05 6.27
C GLU A 251 -0.37 1.47 5.78
N GLU A 252 -1.22 2.08 4.96
CA GLU A 252 -0.94 3.33 4.25
C GLU A 252 -0.76 4.55 5.17
N GLN A 253 -1.45 4.58 6.32
CA GLN A 253 -1.36 5.71 7.25
C GLN A 253 0.05 5.88 7.83
N ALA A 254 0.82 4.80 7.95
CA ALA A 254 2.22 4.89 8.36
C ALA A 254 3.04 5.67 7.33
N ILE A 255 2.80 5.41 6.04
CA ILE A 255 3.43 6.12 4.92
C ILE A 255 3.05 7.60 4.94
N LYS A 256 1.75 7.92 5.06
CA LYS A 256 1.30 9.31 5.15
C LYS A 256 1.89 10.04 6.34
N LYS A 257 2.04 9.37 7.49
CA LYS A 257 2.70 9.96 8.66
C LYS A 257 4.18 10.23 8.38
N MET A 258 4.90 9.29 7.76
CA MET A 258 6.29 9.48 7.34
C MET A 258 6.44 10.66 6.38
N LEU A 259 5.62 10.74 5.34
CA LEU A 259 5.63 11.87 4.39
C LEU A 259 5.36 13.22 5.05
N LYS A 260 4.38 13.30 5.95
CA LYS A 260 4.12 14.53 6.73
C LYS A 260 5.32 14.94 7.59
N LEU A 261 6.06 13.97 8.15
CA LEU A 261 7.27 14.25 8.91
C LEU A 261 8.44 14.68 8.01
N LEU A 262 8.65 14.00 6.87
CA LEU A 262 9.67 14.37 5.90
C LEU A 262 9.45 15.78 5.33
N ASP A 263 8.19 16.14 5.05
CA ASP A 263 7.79 17.50 4.66
C ASP A 263 8.10 18.45 5.82
N LYS A 264 7.66 18.16 7.05
CA LYS A 264 7.95 19.03 8.21
C LYS A 264 9.46 19.32 8.39
N GLU A 265 10.31 18.32 8.21
CA GLU A 265 11.78 18.45 8.31
C GLU A 265 12.44 19.09 7.06
N GLY A 266 11.67 19.39 6.01
CA GLY A 266 12.18 20.03 4.80
C GLY A 266 12.99 19.10 3.88
N LEU A 267 12.87 17.78 4.06
CA LEU A 267 13.55 16.79 3.22
C LEU A 267 12.85 16.63 1.86
N ILE A 268 11.51 16.69 1.89
CA ILE A 268 10.62 16.68 0.72
C ILE A 268 9.70 17.90 0.72
N ASP A 269 9.08 18.17 -0.42
CA ASP A 269 8.03 19.17 -0.56
C ASP A 269 6.69 18.43 -0.81
N GLY A 270 5.72 18.64 0.08
CA GLY A 270 4.41 17.97 0.01
C GLY A 270 4.38 16.62 0.73
N ALA A 271 3.22 16.29 1.31
CA ALA A 271 3.06 15.16 2.23
C ALA A 271 2.20 14.00 1.67
N ALA A 272 2.11 13.87 0.35
CA ALA A 272 1.43 12.77 -0.33
C ALA A 272 2.39 12.03 -1.27
N ALA A 273 2.15 10.73 -1.46
CA ALA A 273 2.92 9.91 -2.37
C ALA A 273 2.51 10.18 -3.83
N ASP A 274 3.46 10.09 -4.75
CA ASP A 274 3.21 10.20 -6.19
C ASP A 274 2.56 8.93 -6.73
N LEU A 275 2.99 7.77 -6.23
CA LEU A 275 2.46 6.47 -6.58
C LEU A 275 2.35 5.60 -5.34
N THR A 276 1.20 4.96 -5.15
CA THR A 276 1.01 3.90 -4.17
C THR A 276 0.57 2.62 -4.88
N LEU A 277 1.20 1.50 -4.54
CA LEU A 277 0.88 0.19 -5.11
C LEU A 277 1.05 -0.92 -4.07
N SER A 278 0.31 -2.01 -4.26
CA SER A 278 0.57 -3.27 -3.58
C SER A 278 1.59 -4.05 -4.40
N SER A 279 2.85 -4.07 -3.95
CA SER A 279 3.93 -4.80 -4.62
C SER A 279 3.85 -6.30 -4.32
N SER A 280 4.23 -7.12 -5.30
CA SER A 280 4.51 -8.56 -5.15
C SER A 280 5.99 -8.83 -4.79
N GLY A 281 6.75 -7.77 -4.56
CA GLY A 281 8.16 -7.77 -4.17
C GLY A 281 8.99 -6.86 -5.07
N MET A 282 9.95 -6.12 -4.48
CA MET A 282 10.83 -5.21 -5.22
C MET A 282 12.16 -4.95 -4.49
N ILE A 283 13.15 -4.47 -5.23
CA ILE A 283 14.41 -3.94 -4.69
C ILE A 283 14.46 -2.43 -4.88
N SER A 284 14.74 -1.71 -3.80
CA SER A 284 15.18 -0.30 -3.83
C SER A 284 16.68 -0.24 -3.65
N ARG A 285 17.42 -0.01 -4.74
CA ARG A 285 18.88 0.04 -4.79
C ARG A 285 19.36 1.48 -4.84
N TYR A 286 20.32 1.82 -3.97
CA TYR A 286 21.01 3.11 -3.98
C TYR A 286 22.52 2.90 -4.09
N MET A 287 23.14 3.65 -4.99
CA MET A 287 24.58 3.63 -5.26
C MET A 287 25.23 4.88 -4.69
N TYR A 288 26.36 4.73 -3.99
CA TYR A 288 27.08 5.84 -3.36
C TYR A 288 28.52 5.98 -3.87
N ASP A 289 29.07 7.20 -3.77
CA ASP A 289 30.46 7.49 -4.11
C ASP A 289 31.43 7.27 -2.92
N ASP A 290 32.72 7.52 -3.12
CA ASP A 290 33.73 7.43 -2.05
C ASP A 290 33.47 8.36 -0.86
N ASP A 291 32.73 9.45 -1.06
CA ASP A 291 32.29 10.37 -0.01
C ASP A 291 31.01 9.88 0.71
N SER A 292 30.55 8.66 0.42
CA SER A 292 29.29 8.10 0.93
C SER A 292 28.04 8.91 0.56
N LYS A 293 28.08 9.65 -0.55
CA LYS A 293 26.92 10.38 -1.09
C LYS A 293 26.22 9.54 -2.14
N VAL A 294 24.89 9.44 -2.02
CA VAL A 294 24.05 8.78 -3.02
C VAL A 294 24.17 9.51 -4.36
N LYS A 295 24.60 8.79 -5.39
CA LYS A 295 24.77 9.29 -6.77
C LYS A 295 23.62 8.90 -7.67
N ASP A 296 23.13 7.68 -7.49
CA ASP A 296 22.15 7.08 -8.37
C ASP A 296 21.28 6.05 -7.63
N PHE A 297 20.16 5.70 -8.23
CA PHE A 297 19.19 4.75 -7.68
C PHE A 297 18.59 3.88 -8.78
N GLN A 298 18.15 2.69 -8.40
CA GLN A 298 17.49 1.75 -9.28
C GLN A 298 16.37 1.05 -8.51
N PHE A 299 15.22 0.89 -9.17
CA PHE A 299 14.13 0.07 -8.67
C PHE A 299 13.99 -1.15 -9.57
N ILE A 300 13.84 -2.32 -8.97
CA ILE A 300 13.82 -3.61 -9.68
C ILE A 300 12.64 -4.41 -9.17
N ASP A 301 11.88 -5.01 -10.09
CA ASP A 301 10.82 -5.95 -9.74
C ASP A 301 11.38 -7.32 -9.31
N ARG A 302 10.50 -8.22 -8.90
CA ARG A 302 10.88 -9.58 -8.49
C ARG A 302 11.55 -10.41 -9.60
N TYR A 303 11.37 -10.05 -10.86
CA TYR A 303 11.93 -10.76 -12.02
C TYR A 303 13.23 -10.11 -12.54
N GLY A 304 13.77 -9.11 -11.83
CA GLY A 304 15.00 -8.44 -12.23
C GLY A 304 14.80 -7.33 -13.27
N LYS A 305 13.56 -6.95 -13.59
CA LYS A 305 13.27 -5.87 -14.55
C LYS A 305 13.25 -4.51 -13.85
N PRO A 306 13.76 -3.44 -14.49
CA PRO A 306 13.65 -2.09 -13.95
C PRO A 306 12.20 -1.66 -13.76
N ILE A 307 11.91 -1.01 -12.63
CA ILE A 307 10.65 -0.30 -12.40
C ILE A 307 10.90 1.16 -12.73
N ASP A 308 10.43 1.58 -13.91
CA ASP A 308 10.56 2.95 -14.36
C ASP A 308 9.51 3.84 -13.68
N LEU A 309 9.99 4.79 -12.87
CA LEU A 309 9.13 5.82 -12.31
C LEU A 309 9.06 6.99 -13.29
N ASN A 310 7.83 7.37 -13.66
CA ASN A 310 7.59 8.56 -14.47
C ASN A 310 8.11 9.84 -13.77
N GLY A 311 8.20 10.93 -14.55
CA GLY A 311 8.44 12.25 -14.01
C GLY A 311 7.13 12.81 -13.46
N TYR A 312 7.00 12.89 -12.13
CA TYR A 312 5.74 13.29 -11.49
C TYR A 312 5.53 14.81 -11.43
N GLY A 313 6.45 15.62 -11.96
CA GLY A 313 6.34 17.08 -11.96
C GLY A 313 7.01 17.73 -10.73
N GLN A 314 6.68 19.00 -10.50
CA GLN A 314 7.23 19.80 -9.39
C GLN A 314 6.36 19.64 -8.16
N HIS A 315 6.99 19.46 -7.01
CA HIS A 315 6.30 19.36 -5.75
C HIS A 315 6.19 20.71 -5.05
N TYR A 316 5.25 20.80 -4.10
CA TYR A 316 5.00 22.02 -3.34
C TYR A 316 4.56 21.70 -1.92
N SER A 317 5.25 22.29 -0.94
CA SER A 317 4.85 22.19 0.47
C SER A 317 3.85 23.26 0.84
N ILE A 318 2.57 22.88 0.98
CA ILE A 318 1.51 23.77 1.45
C ILE A 318 1.74 24.30 2.87
N ARG A 319 2.52 23.57 3.69
CA ARG A 319 2.76 23.92 5.10
C ARG A 319 3.92 24.90 5.28
N ARG A 320 4.87 24.94 4.35
CA ARG A 320 6.06 25.82 4.43
C ARG A 320 6.01 27.00 3.46
N ALA A 321 5.34 26.85 2.32
CA ALA A 321 5.32 27.88 1.31
C ALA A 321 4.55 29.12 1.78
N LYS A 322 5.08 30.30 1.45
CA LYS A 322 4.44 31.58 1.76
C LYS A 322 3.42 31.90 0.68
N LEU A 323 2.18 32.20 1.10
CA LEU A 323 1.14 32.65 0.20
C LEU A 323 1.42 34.09 -0.25
N THR A 324 1.27 34.33 -1.55
CA THR A 324 1.35 35.66 -2.16
C THR A 324 0.11 35.93 -3.01
N GLU A 325 -0.27 37.19 -3.14
CA GLU A 325 -1.41 37.57 -3.99
C GLU A 325 -1.08 37.31 -5.47
N PRO A 326 -1.95 36.62 -6.22
CA PRO A 326 -1.71 36.32 -7.63
C PRO A 326 -1.87 37.57 -8.50
N GLU A 327 -1.11 37.63 -9.59
CA GLU A 327 -1.22 38.73 -10.58
C GLU A 327 -2.51 38.68 -11.41
N ARG A 328 -3.18 37.52 -11.45
CA ARG A 328 -4.40 37.28 -12.24
C ARG A 328 -5.66 37.49 -11.38
N ASP A 329 -6.68 38.14 -11.94
CA ASP A 329 -8.01 38.22 -11.31
C ASP A 329 -8.80 36.92 -11.58
N PHE A 330 -9.26 36.27 -10.51
CA PHE A 330 -10.01 35.02 -10.55
C PHE A 330 -11.49 35.18 -10.19
N LYS A 331 -12.07 36.39 -10.22
CA LYS A 331 -13.48 36.59 -9.84
C LYS A 331 -14.47 35.65 -10.54
N GLY A 332 -15.35 35.04 -9.75
CA GLY A 332 -16.48 34.26 -10.24
C GLY A 332 -16.15 32.83 -10.70
N TRP A 333 -14.91 32.37 -10.57
CA TRP A 333 -14.47 31.04 -10.99
C TRP A 333 -15.29 29.91 -10.35
N GLU A 334 -15.73 30.08 -9.09
CA GLU A 334 -16.51 29.10 -8.35
C GLU A 334 -17.86 28.72 -9.00
N ARG A 335 -18.42 29.59 -9.85
CA ARG A 335 -19.73 29.32 -10.50
C ARG A 335 -19.64 28.15 -11.48
N ASN A 336 -18.50 28.00 -12.14
CA ASN A 336 -18.23 26.95 -13.12
C ASN A 336 -16.92 26.23 -12.81
N TYR A 337 -16.68 25.96 -11.51
CA TYR A 337 -15.40 25.46 -11.01
C TYR A 337 -14.91 24.22 -11.77
N LYS A 338 -15.80 23.28 -12.13
CA LYS A 338 -15.44 22.08 -12.92
C LYS A 338 -14.80 22.46 -14.26
N ILE A 339 -15.45 23.33 -15.04
CA ILE A 339 -14.95 23.77 -16.35
C ILE A 339 -13.67 24.60 -16.19
N PHE A 340 -13.64 25.50 -15.20
CA PHE A 340 -12.49 26.34 -14.92
C PHE A 340 -11.26 25.51 -14.57
N ILE A 341 -11.36 24.62 -13.58
CA ILE A 341 -10.24 23.77 -13.13
C ILE A 341 -9.80 22.87 -14.28
N THR A 342 -10.70 22.19 -14.99
CA THR A 342 -10.34 21.30 -16.09
C THR A 342 -9.58 22.02 -17.22
N LYS A 343 -9.85 23.30 -17.49
CA LYS A 343 -9.20 24.06 -18.57
C LYS A 343 -7.95 24.82 -18.14
N GLU A 344 -7.92 25.32 -16.90
CA GLU A 344 -6.90 26.26 -16.45
C GLU A 344 -5.87 25.62 -15.52
N LEU A 345 -6.12 24.44 -14.93
CA LEU A 345 -5.21 23.80 -13.97
C LEU A 345 -3.78 23.69 -14.50
N GLU A 346 -3.60 23.30 -15.76
CA GLU A 346 -2.29 23.22 -16.41
C GLU A 346 -1.51 24.55 -16.33
N LYS A 347 -2.20 25.68 -16.50
CA LYS A 347 -1.62 27.03 -16.57
C LYS A 347 -1.45 27.71 -15.21
N LEU A 348 -2.20 27.27 -14.19
CA LEU A 348 -2.13 27.84 -12.84
C LEU A 348 -0.82 27.44 -12.17
N SER A 349 -0.21 28.40 -11.45
CA SER A 349 0.90 28.10 -10.55
C SER A 349 0.39 27.47 -9.25
N PHE A 350 1.28 26.84 -8.48
CA PHE A 350 0.92 26.37 -7.13
C PHE A 350 0.47 27.51 -6.21
N ASN A 351 1.04 28.71 -6.35
CA ASN A 351 0.61 29.86 -5.57
C ASN A 351 -0.80 30.32 -5.94
N ASP A 352 -1.16 30.32 -7.24
CA ASP A 352 -2.52 30.65 -7.67
C ASP A 352 -3.54 29.67 -7.06
N ILE A 353 -3.24 28.37 -7.11
CA ILE A 353 -4.10 27.33 -6.54
C ILE A 353 -4.18 27.50 -5.02
N HIS A 354 -3.05 27.68 -4.35
CA HIS A 354 -3.00 27.94 -2.91
C HIS A 354 -3.90 29.13 -2.55
N TRP A 355 -3.79 30.24 -3.27
CA TRP A 355 -4.61 31.43 -3.06
C TRP A 355 -6.10 31.13 -3.25
N LEU A 356 -6.49 30.48 -4.35
CA LEU A 356 -7.88 30.13 -4.63
C LEU A 356 -8.50 29.27 -3.54
N LEU A 357 -7.77 28.24 -3.07
CA LEU A 357 -8.25 27.34 -2.03
C LEU A 357 -8.30 28.03 -0.65
N GLN A 358 -7.34 28.90 -0.35
CA GLN A 358 -7.37 29.73 0.86
C GLN A 358 -8.60 30.65 0.86
N GLN A 359 -8.93 31.27 -0.27
CA GLN A 359 -10.11 32.13 -0.39
C GLN A 359 -11.43 31.38 -0.17
N LEU A 360 -11.54 30.11 -0.59
CA LEU A 360 -12.70 29.27 -0.26
C LEU A 360 -12.87 29.11 1.25
N VAL A 361 -11.77 28.88 1.98
CA VAL A 361 -11.83 28.73 3.44
C VAL A 361 -12.14 30.06 4.14
N GLU A 362 -11.57 31.17 3.68
CA GLU A 362 -11.76 32.49 4.28
C GLU A 362 -13.19 33.03 4.08
N SER A 363 -13.76 32.81 2.89
CA SER A 363 -15.08 33.30 2.51
C SER A 363 -16.26 32.40 2.91
N ALA A 364 -15.99 31.26 3.58
CA ALA A 364 -17.00 30.40 4.18
C ALA A 364 -17.59 31.02 5.47
N ASP A 365 -18.32 32.12 5.32
CA ASP A 365 -18.96 32.89 6.41
C ASP A 365 -20.41 32.44 6.70
N THR A 366 -21.09 31.92 5.68
CA THR A 366 -22.48 31.43 5.75
C THR A 366 -22.54 29.92 5.52
N GLN A 367 -23.58 29.26 6.03
CA GLN A 367 -23.76 27.80 5.87
C GLN A 367 -23.80 27.38 4.38
N ASN A 368 -24.51 28.12 3.54
CA ASN A 368 -24.63 27.81 2.11
C ASN A 368 -23.28 27.95 1.37
N ARG A 369 -22.44 28.93 1.75
CA ARG A 369 -21.08 29.04 1.22
C ARG A 369 -20.18 27.91 1.73
N PHE A 370 -20.24 27.60 3.02
CA PHE A 370 -19.50 26.47 3.61
C PHE A 370 -19.80 25.16 2.88
N GLU A 371 -21.08 24.81 2.69
CA GLU A 371 -21.52 23.61 1.98
C GLU A 371 -21.00 23.57 0.54
N LYS A 372 -21.15 24.67 -0.20
CA LYS A 372 -20.65 24.80 -1.57
C LYS A 372 -19.12 24.68 -1.65
N HIS A 373 -18.40 25.34 -0.76
CA HIS A 373 -16.94 25.36 -0.74
C HIS A 373 -16.37 24.00 -0.35
N LEU A 374 -16.96 23.33 0.64
CA LEU A 374 -16.63 21.95 0.99
C LEU A 374 -16.85 21.04 -0.22
N HIS A 375 -17.98 21.16 -0.91
CA HIS A 375 -18.26 20.37 -2.13
C HIS A 375 -17.21 20.60 -3.23
N ILE A 376 -16.76 21.84 -3.46
CA ILE A 376 -15.70 22.15 -4.43
C ILE A 376 -14.38 21.48 -4.03
N LEU A 377 -14.00 21.57 -2.75
CA LEU A 377 -12.77 20.97 -2.23
C LEU A 377 -12.81 19.44 -2.31
N THR A 378 -13.94 18.82 -1.97
CA THR A 378 -14.15 17.36 -2.10
C THR A 378 -14.09 16.91 -3.55
N TRP A 379 -14.76 17.64 -4.46
CA TRP A 379 -14.70 17.36 -5.89
C TRP A 379 -13.26 17.46 -6.42
N LEU A 380 -12.52 18.50 -6.02
CA LEU A 380 -11.12 18.65 -6.40
C LEU A 380 -10.31 17.44 -5.91
N ARG A 381 -10.46 17.07 -4.64
CA ARG A 381 -9.74 15.95 -4.03
C ARG A 381 -10.00 14.62 -4.76
N ASP A 382 -11.24 14.34 -5.13
CA ASP A 382 -11.59 13.07 -5.77
C ASP A 382 -11.16 13.01 -7.24
N TYR A 383 -11.24 14.13 -7.96
CA TYR A 383 -11.11 14.17 -9.41
C TYR A 383 -9.83 14.83 -9.92
N ILE A 384 -8.97 15.39 -9.08
CA ILE A 384 -7.73 16.05 -9.52
C ILE A 384 -6.84 15.13 -10.37
N ARG A 385 -6.85 13.82 -10.08
CA ARG A 385 -6.10 12.82 -10.84
C ARG A 385 -6.60 12.59 -12.28
N THR A 386 -7.77 13.13 -12.62
CA THR A 386 -8.41 12.99 -13.93
C THR A 386 -8.16 14.20 -14.84
N ILE A 387 -7.37 15.16 -14.36
CA ILE A 387 -7.17 16.46 -14.99
C ILE A 387 -5.67 16.67 -15.20
N ASN A 388 -5.29 17.22 -16.36
CA ASN A 388 -3.90 17.54 -16.64
C ASN A 388 -3.36 18.61 -15.66
N PRO A 389 -2.39 18.26 -14.79
CA PRO A 389 -1.82 19.20 -13.83
C PRO A 389 -0.72 20.08 -14.45
N GLY A 390 -0.37 19.88 -15.72
CA GLY A 390 0.77 20.54 -16.37
C GLY A 390 2.09 20.07 -15.75
N LYS A 391 2.89 21.01 -15.22
CA LYS A 391 4.17 20.69 -14.57
C LYS A 391 4.04 20.28 -13.10
N LYS A 392 2.85 20.33 -12.51
CA LYS A 392 2.64 20.16 -11.06
C LYS A 392 2.46 18.70 -10.69
N ALA A 393 3.04 18.28 -9.57
CA ALA A 393 2.80 16.94 -9.04
C ALA A 393 1.36 16.79 -8.52
N ILE A 394 0.65 15.77 -9.01
CA ILE A 394 -0.71 15.45 -8.56
C ILE A 394 -0.73 15.19 -7.06
N SER A 395 0.30 14.52 -6.52
CA SER A 395 0.45 14.29 -5.09
C SER A 395 0.40 15.59 -4.28
N SER A 396 1.10 16.63 -4.72
CA SER A 396 1.08 17.95 -4.05
C SER A 396 -0.29 18.61 -4.13
N LEU A 397 -1.01 18.45 -5.25
CA LEU A 397 -2.38 18.96 -5.39
C LEU A 397 -3.38 18.20 -4.50
N VAL A 398 -3.21 16.89 -4.34
CA VAL A 398 -3.99 16.07 -3.40
C VAL A 398 -3.70 16.50 -1.95
N ASP A 399 -2.43 16.68 -1.58
CA ASP A 399 -2.05 17.17 -0.24
C ASP A 399 -2.62 18.57 0.04
N MET A 400 -2.65 19.46 -0.96
CA MET A 400 -3.33 20.77 -0.85
C MET A 400 -4.83 20.61 -0.61
N ALA A 401 -5.50 19.77 -1.39
CA ALA A 401 -6.94 19.57 -1.26
C ALA A 401 -7.29 19.00 0.12
N ASP A 402 -6.58 17.96 0.57
CA ASP A 402 -6.73 17.39 1.91
C ASP A 402 -6.47 18.45 3.00
N TYR A 403 -5.41 19.26 2.87
CA TYR A 403 -5.12 20.34 3.82
C TYR A 403 -6.26 21.37 3.93
N PHE A 404 -6.83 21.79 2.80
CA PHE A 404 -7.91 22.77 2.79
C PHE A 404 -9.26 22.20 3.21
N ILE A 405 -9.54 20.92 2.96
CA ILE A 405 -10.69 20.21 3.53
C ILE A 405 -10.58 20.20 5.05
N GLU A 406 -9.42 19.85 5.61
CA GLU A 406 -9.24 19.89 7.07
C GLU A 406 -9.45 21.31 7.63
N LYS A 407 -8.94 22.34 6.94
CA LYS A 407 -9.09 23.75 7.35
C LYS A 407 -10.53 24.25 7.31
N ILE A 408 -11.31 23.91 6.28
CA ILE A 408 -12.71 24.34 6.19
C ILE A 408 -13.56 23.64 7.24
N LEU A 409 -13.32 22.35 7.50
CA LEU A 409 -14.05 21.59 8.53
C LEU A 409 -13.72 22.08 9.95
N ASP A 410 -12.49 22.53 10.21
CA ASP A 410 -12.13 23.19 11.48
C ASP A 410 -12.94 24.47 11.74
N ARG A 411 -13.47 25.14 10.69
CA ARG A 411 -14.29 26.35 10.87
C ARG A 411 -15.62 26.05 11.53
N VAL A 412 -16.14 24.83 11.45
CA VAL A 412 -17.41 24.46 12.09
C VAL A 412 -17.33 24.63 13.61
N ASN A 413 -16.15 24.45 14.20
CA ASN A 413 -15.92 24.72 15.63
C ASN A 413 -16.10 26.21 15.99
N LYS A 414 -15.79 27.12 15.05
CA LYS A 414 -15.78 28.58 15.29
C LYS A 414 -16.99 29.30 14.70
N GLY A 415 -17.66 28.69 13.73
CA GLY A 415 -18.78 29.26 12.98
C GLY A 415 -20.12 28.76 13.50
N SER A 416 -21.12 29.64 13.54
CA SER A 416 -22.50 29.28 13.89
C SER A 416 -23.25 28.72 12.67
N TYR A 417 -22.84 27.54 12.17
CA TYR A 417 -23.57 26.85 11.11
C TYR A 417 -24.68 25.99 11.74
N ALA A 418 -25.94 26.47 11.69
CA ALA A 418 -27.05 25.85 12.43
C ALA A 418 -27.31 24.37 12.08
N GLY A 419 -27.01 23.95 10.84
CA GLY A 419 -27.15 22.56 10.38
C GLY A 419 -26.02 21.61 10.81
N TYR A 420 -24.96 22.12 11.44
CA TYR A 420 -23.76 21.35 11.76
C TYR A 420 -23.45 21.39 13.25
N HIS A 421 -22.85 20.32 13.76
CA HIS A 421 -22.32 20.24 15.11
C HIS A 421 -20.90 19.72 15.07
N TYR A 422 -19.98 20.37 15.77
CA TYR A 422 -18.56 20.00 15.77
C TYR A 422 -18.21 19.25 17.06
N TYR A 423 -17.47 18.14 16.92
CA TYR A 423 -16.87 17.44 18.06
C TYR A 423 -15.40 17.11 17.79
N SER A 424 -14.58 17.26 18.84
CA SER A 424 -13.18 16.86 18.84
C SER A 424 -12.74 16.43 20.23
N ARG A 425 -12.34 15.16 20.33
CA ARG A 425 -11.78 14.61 21.57
C ARG A 425 -10.43 15.24 21.93
N LYS A 426 -9.56 15.45 20.94
CA LYS A 426 -8.25 16.10 21.13
C LYS A 426 -8.36 17.54 21.64
N ALA A 427 -9.43 18.25 21.27
CA ALA A 427 -9.70 19.60 21.77
C ALA A 427 -10.36 19.61 23.17
N GLY A 428 -10.70 18.44 23.74
CA GLY A 428 -11.34 18.33 25.05
C GLY A 428 -12.77 18.87 25.08
N LEU A 429 -13.47 18.86 23.94
CA LEU A 429 -14.86 19.31 23.89
C LEU A 429 -15.77 18.28 24.57
N GLU A 430 -16.78 18.76 25.30
CA GLU A 430 -17.85 17.90 25.81
C GLU A 430 -18.79 17.54 24.66
N PHE A 431 -19.26 16.29 24.65
CA PHE A 431 -20.19 15.82 23.62
C PHE A 431 -21.62 16.09 24.08
N ASP A 432 -22.44 16.67 23.20
CA ASP A 432 -23.85 16.89 23.49
C ASP A 432 -24.61 15.55 23.50
N GLU A 433 -25.00 15.12 24.69
CA GLU A 433 -25.80 13.91 24.88
C GLU A 433 -27.27 14.08 24.49
N LYS A 434 -27.70 15.30 24.13
CA LYS A 434 -29.05 15.52 23.59
C LYS A 434 -29.03 15.27 22.09
N GLY A 435 -29.65 14.17 21.70
CA GLY A 435 -29.83 13.78 20.31
C GLY A 435 -30.32 14.91 19.39
N ASN A 436 -29.66 15.09 18.25
CA ASN A 436 -29.97 16.18 17.32
C ASN A 436 -30.33 15.64 15.94
N TYR A 437 -31.60 15.24 15.79
CA TYR A 437 -32.14 14.77 14.53
C TYR A 437 -32.07 15.88 13.45
N GLY A 438 -31.48 15.55 12.31
CA GLY A 438 -31.41 16.43 11.13
C GLY A 438 -30.16 17.31 11.02
N ARG A 439 -29.29 17.36 12.05
CA ARG A 439 -27.98 18.02 11.95
C ARG A 439 -26.90 17.04 11.50
N THR A 440 -25.83 17.58 10.90
CA THR A 440 -24.65 16.82 10.51
C THR A 440 -23.57 16.92 11.60
N LEU A 441 -23.11 15.78 12.10
CA LEU A 441 -22.01 15.69 13.05
C LEU A 441 -20.67 15.75 12.31
N VAL A 442 -19.90 16.82 12.53
CA VAL A 442 -18.54 17.00 12.02
C VAL A 442 -17.55 16.59 13.10
N LEU A 443 -16.83 15.51 12.83
CA LEU A 443 -16.00 14.81 13.80
C LEU A 443 -14.52 14.87 13.41
N ASN A 444 -13.72 15.49 14.27
CA ASN A 444 -12.26 15.35 14.18
C ASN A 444 -11.83 14.04 14.84
N ALA A 445 -11.32 13.10 14.04
CA ALA A 445 -10.89 11.79 14.50
C ALA A 445 -9.56 11.79 15.29
N GLU A 446 -8.81 12.90 15.30
CA GLU A 446 -7.59 12.96 16.10
C GLU A 446 -7.88 12.83 17.60
N GLY A 447 -7.04 12.04 18.28
CA GLY A 447 -7.16 11.77 19.71
C GLY A 447 -8.00 10.53 20.05
N PHE A 448 -8.72 9.96 19.07
CA PHE A 448 -9.32 8.65 19.22
C PHE A 448 -8.32 7.52 18.94
N LEU A 449 -8.42 6.45 19.71
CA LEU A 449 -7.71 5.19 19.51
C LEU A 449 -8.25 4.45 18.27
N ALA A 450 -7.38 3.65 17.67
CA ALA A 450 -7.72 2.89 16.46
C ALA A 450 -8.57 1.65 16.74
N GLU A 451 -8.49 1.10 17.94
CA GLU A 451 -9.14 -0.14 18.37
C GLU A 451 -9.51 -0.09 19.86
N GLY A 452 -10.46 -0.93 20.26
CA GLY A 452 -11.01 -1.04 21.61
C GLY A 452 -12.54 -0.93 21.61
N THR A 453 -13.15 -0.91 22.80
CA THR A 453 -14.61 -0.91 22.98
C THR A 453 -15.14 0.30 23.75
N ASP A 454 -14.27 1.14 24.30
CA ASP A 454 -14.67 2.28 25.11
C ASP A 454 -15.10 3.46 24.20
N PRO A 455 -16.38 3.89 24.24
CA PRO A 455 -16.90 4.96 23.39
C PRO A 455 -16.27 6.33 23.66
N ASP A 456 -15.62 6.54 24.80
CA ASP A 456 -14.98 7.83 25.11
C ASP A 456 -13.55 7.94 24.50
N TYR A 457 -12.98 6.81 24.08
CA TYR A 457 -11.62 6.75 23.54
C TYR A 457 -11.54 6.19 22.13
N VAL A 458 -12.51 5.38 21.69
CA VAL A 458 -12.46 4.66 20.41
C VAL A 458 -13.47 5.24 19.44
N LEU A 459 -13.01 5.61 18.24
CA LEU A 459 -13.84 6.29 17.24
C LEU A 459 -15.08 5.48 16.85
N ALA A 460 -14.92 4.19 16.60
CA ALA A 460 -16.03 3.32 16.19
C ALA A 460 -17.12 3.27 17.28
N ALA A 461 -16.73 3.01 18.54
CA ALA A 461 -17.68 2.96 19.66
C ALA A 461 -18.36 4.32 19.90
N PHE A 462 -17.62 5.43 19.75
CA PHE A 462 -18.18 6.78 19.79
C PHE A 462 -19.26 7.00 18.72
N LEU A 463 -19.00 6.57 17.47
CA LEU A 463 -19.95 6.72 16.38
C LEU A 463 -21.25 5.93 16.63
N ASN A 464 -21.16 4.71 17.19
CA ASN A 464 -22.36 3.97 17.60
C ASN A 464 -23.15 4.74 18.66
N ARG A 465 -22.48 5.25 19.70
CA ARG A 465 -23.12 6.08 20.73
C ARG A 465 -23.81 7.30 20.12
N ALA A 466 -23.16 7.99 19.18
CA ALA A 466 -23.79 9.11 18.47
C ALA A 466 -25.03 8.65 17.67
N TYR A 467 -24.95 7.51 16.98
CA TYR A 467 -26.09 6.96 16.26
C TYR A 467 -27.28 6.62 17.17
N GLU A 468 -27.02 5.99 18.33
CA GLU A 468 -28.03 5.69 19.35
C GLU A 468 -28.70 6.96 19.90
N LEU A 469 -27.94 8.06 19.96
CA LEU A 469 -28.46 9.39 20.30
C LEU A 469 -29.23 10.06 19.14
N GLY A 470 -29.41 9.42 17.98
CA GLY A 470 -30.23 9.95 16.89
C GLY A 470 -29.46 10.70 15.79
N TRP A 471 -28.13 10.74 15.85
CA TRP A 471 -27.32 11.26 14.75
C TRP A 471 -27.42 10.34 13.52
N ARG A 472 -27.58 10.92 12.33
CA ARG A 472 -27.70 10.18 11.06
C ARG A 472 -26.74 10.65 9.98
N LYS A 473 -26.29 11.90 10.03
CA LYS A 473 -25.37 12.47 9.04
C LYS A 473 -24.01 12.74 9.69
N PHE A 474 -22.95 12.21 9.10
CA PHE A 474 -21.61 12.26 9.67
C PHE A 474 -20.59 12.76 8.64
N ILE A 475 -19.74 13.70 9.05
CA ILE A 475 -18.54 14.10 8.31
C ILE A 475 -17.35 13.84 9.23
N ILE A 476 -16.48 12.90 8.86
CA ILE A 476 -15.34 12.50 9.70
C ILE A 476 -14.06 12.85 8.96
N TYR A 477 -13.13 13.54 9.62
CA TYR A 477 -11.87 13.96 9.00
C TYR A 477 -10.67 13.75 9.94
N ARG A 478 -9.46 13.79 9.36
CA ARG A 478 -8.18 13.45 10.03
C ARG A 478 -8.13 12.02 10.57
N LEU A 479 -8.67 11.07 9.81
CA LEU A 479 -8.47 9.65 10.12
C LEU A 479 -7.03 9.23 9.82
N HIS A 480 -6.47 8.45 10.74
CA HIS A 480 -5.09 7.97 10.74
C HIS A 480 -5.02 6.49 11.16
N GLY A 481 -5.88 5.66 10.57
CA GLY A 481 -5.89 4.21 10.77
C GLY A 481 -6.93 3.70 11.77
N GLN A 482 -7.89 4.53 12.21
CA GLN A 482 -8.99 4.05 13.04
C GLN A 482 -9.82 3.00 12.29
N ARG A 483 -10.05 1.85 12.94
CA ARG A 483 -10.70 0.67 12.36
C ARG A 483 -12.22 0.73 12.58
N LEU A 484 -12.97 -0.09 11.83
CA LEU A 484 -14.42 -0.27 11.98
C LEU A 484 -15.22 1.05 11.88
N VAL A 485 -14.66 2.03 11.18
CA VAL A 485 -15.37 3.27 10.85
C VAL A 485 -16.56 2.87 9.99
N SER A 486 -17.72 3.41 10.35
CA SER A 486 -19.07 3.06 9.88
C SER A 486 -19.68 1.75 10.35
N THR A 487 -18.90 0.69 10.60
CA THR A 487 -19.45 -0.60 11.07
C THR A 487 -20.26 -0.44 12.35
N ALA A 488 -19.77 0.36 13.29
CA ALA A 488 -20.42 0.52 14.58
C ALA A 488 -21.80 1.20 14.46
N VAL A 489 -21.96 2.11 13.50
CA VAL A 489 -23.25 2.77 13.21
C VAL A 489 -24.18 1.83 12.44
N MET A 490 -23.63 1.09 11.48
CA MET A 490 -24.40 0.35 10.46
C MET A 490 -24.59 -1.14 10.77
N GLY A 491 -23.94 -1.65 11.82
CA GLY A 491 -24.03 -3.05 12.26
C GLY A 491 -25.23 -3.33 13.16
N SER A 492 -25.98 -2.29 13.56
CA SER A 492 -27.12 -2.35 14.48
C SER A 492 -28.44 -2.02 13.76
N GLY A 493 -29.08 -3.06 13.18
CA GLY A 493 -30.37 -2.92 12.52
C GLY A 493 -30.31 -2.17 11.18
N ASP A 494 -31.48 -1.86 10.62
CA ASP A 494 -31.58 -1.15 9.34
C ASP A 494 -31.17 0.33 9.50
N THR A 495 -30.18 0.75 8.71
CA THR A 495 -29.49 2.05 8.82
C THR A 495 -29.57 2.85 7.51
N ASP A 496 -30.67 2.67 6.77
CA ASP A 496 -30.93 3.30 5.47
C ASP A 496 -30.94 4.84 5.48
N ASP A 497 -31.18 5.45 6.65
CA ASP A 497 -31.20 6.89 6.85
C ASP A 497 -29.83 7.50 7.16
N VAL A 498 -28.78 6.69 7.26
CA VAL A 498 -27.42 7.15 7.59
C VAL A 498 -26.64 7.56 6.35
N GLU A 499 -26.02 8.75 6.43
CA GLU A 499 -25.09 9.27 5.43
C GLU A 499 -23.75 9.61 6.07
N MET A 500 -22.64 9.20 5.46
CA MET A 500 -21.30 9.44 5.99
C MET A 500 -20.29 9.82 4.90
N ASP A 501 -19.64 10.97 5.05
CA ASP A 501 -18.50 11.40 4.23
C ASP A 501 -17.21 11.36 5.07
N VAL A 502 -16.21 10.62 4.57
CA VAL A 502 -14.99 10.28 5.33
C VAL A 502 -13.75 10.78 4.61
N TYR A 503 -12.93 11.56 5.33
CA TYR A 503 -11.70 12.18 4.85
C TYR A 503 -10.48 11.74 5.65
N GLY A 504 -9.42 11.33 4.96
CA GLY A 504 -8.18 10.84 5.57
C GLY A 504 -7.94 9.37 5.27
N SER A 505 -7.29 8.67 6.20
CA SER A 505 -6.91 7.26 6.02
C SER A 505 -7.64 6.39 7.04
N VAL A 506 -8.67 5.68 6.57
CA VAL A 506 -9.39 4.68 7.37
C VAL A 506 -8.48 3.49 7.66
N GLY A 507 -8.73 2.81 8.77
CA GLY A 507 -8.16 1.49 9.06
C GLY A 507 -8.94 0.36 8.38
N GLU A 508 -8.64 -0.87 8.77
CA GLU A 508 -9.34 -2.07 8.30
C GLU A 508 -10.83 -2.07 8.66
N TYR A 509 -11.60 -2.89 7.94
CA TYR A 509 -13.04 -3.11 8.13
C TYR A 509 -13.93 -1.90 7.83
N PHE A 510 -13.48 -0.98 6.97
CA PHE A 510 -14.32 0.13 6.53
C PHE A 510 -15.57 -0.37 5.78
N GLY A 511 -16.76 0.08 6.17
CA GLY A 511 -18.00 -0.40 5.55
C GLY A 511 -18.33 -1.88 5.84
N ALA A 512 -17.64 -2.52 6.79
CA ALA A 512 -17.99 -3.88 7.18
C ALA A 512 -19.34 -3.91 7.91
N PHE A 513 -20.12 -4.97 7.69
CA PHE A 513 -21.44 -5.24 8.27
C PHE A 513 -22.50 -4.17 8.00
N MET A 514 -22.34 -3.37 6.94
CA MET A 514 -23.34 -2.37 6.57
C MET A 514 -24.72 -2.99 6.33
N GLN A 515 -25.75 -2.42 6.96
CA GLN A 515 -27.16 -2.76 6.79
C GLN A 515 -27.94 -1.54 6.28
N GLY A 516 -27.50 -0.99 5.14
CA GLY A 516 -28.11 0.18 4.52
C GLY A 516 -27.22 1.42 4.51
N GLY A 517 -27.85 2.53 4.14
CA GLY A 517 -27.25 3.88 4.18
C GLY A 517 -26.30 4.16 3.02
N THR A 518 -25.67 5.35 3.04
CA THR A 518 -24.72 5.78 2.02
C THR A 518 -23.43 6.30 2.62
N ILE A 519 -22.31 5.69 2.23
CA ILE A 519 -20.98 6.01 2.75
C ILE A 519 -20.03 6.34 1.62
N ARG A 520 -19.30 7.43 1.77
CA ARG A 520 -18.31 7.91 0.80
C ARG A 520 -16.96 8.06 1.49
N LEU A 521 -15.97 7.36 0.95
CA LEU A 521 -14.58 7.52 1.34
C LEU A 521 -13.84 8.31 0.26
N HIS A 522 -13.44 9.51 0.63
CA HIS A 522 -12.57 10.36 -0.17
C HIS A 522 -11.12 9.95 0.14
N GLY A 523 -10.75 8.75 -0.29
CA GLY A 523 -9.57 8.06 0.23
C GLY A 523 -9.31 6.72 -0.43
N ASN A 524 -8.24 6.08 0.00
CA ASN A 524 -8.06 4.64 -0.15
C ASN A 524 -8.62 3.94 1.09
N ALA A 525 -9.27 2.80 0.89
CA ALA A 525 -9.73 1.90 1.94
C ALA A 525 -8.69 0.79 2.19
N GLN A 526 -8.70 0.20 3.38
CA GLN A 526 -7.79 -0.89 3.74
C GLN A 526 -8.45 -2.27 3.58
N ASN A 527 -7.87 -3.29 4.21
CA ASN A 527 -8.34 -4.67 4.15
C ASN A 527 -9.74 -4.82 4.75
N PHE A 528 -10.45 -5.86 4.33
CA PHE A 528 -11.79 -6.22 4.81
C PHE A 528 -12.85 -5.14 4.59
N THR A 529 -12.61 -4.23 3.65
CA THR A 529 -13.60 -3.23 3.24
C THR A 529 -14.86 -3.93 2.75
N ALA A 530 -16.05 -3.45 3.12
CA ALA A 530 -17.35 -4.04 2.76
C ALA A 530 -17.56 -5.50 3.21
N MET A 531 -16.78 -6.00 4.18
CA MET A 531 -16.96 -7.37 4.69
C MET A 531 -18.38 -7.56 5.25
N CYS A 532 -19.05 -8.65 4.87
CA CYS A 532 -20.38 -9.03 5.33
C CYS A 532 -21.44 -7.92 5.15
N MET A 533 -21.30 -7.05 4.16
CA MET A 533 -22.29 -6.03 3.81
C MET A 533 -23.62 -6.67 3.39
N HIS A 534 -24.74 -6.22 3.94
CA HIS A 534 -26.08 -6.75 3.67
C HIS A 534 -26.78 -6.02 2.52
N HIS A 535 -26.79 -4.68 2.57
CA HIS A 535 -27.29 -3.75 1.54
C HIS A 535 -26.76 -2.33 1.83
N GLY A 536 -27.06 -1.35 0.96
CA GLY A 536 -26.61 0.04 1.08
C GLY A 536 -25.66 0.45 -0.05
N ASN A 537 -25.12 1.67 0.03
CA ASN A 537 -24.25 2.23 -1.00
C ASN A 537 -22.88 2.64 -0.44
N LEU A 538 -21.81 2.06 -0.98
CA LEU A 538 -20.43 2.36 -0.60
C LEU A 538 -19.65 2.91 -1.80
N TYR A 539 -19.10 4.11 -1.66
CA TYR A 539 -18.31 4.78 -2.70
C TYR A 539 -16.89 5.05 -2.21
N ILE A 540 -15.89 4.56 -2.92
CA ILE A 540 -14.47 4.72 -2.60
C ILE A 540 -13.78 5.39 -3.77
N PHE A 541 -13.36 6.64 -3.58
CA PHE A 541 -12.63 7.42 -4.58
C PHE A 541 -11.13 7.14 -4.49
N GLY A 542 -10.74 5.86 -4.49
CA GLY A 542 -9.36 5.40 -4.35
C GLY A 542 -9.30 3.89 -4.45
N ASN A 543 -8.20 3.30 -3.96
CA ASN A 543 -8.00 1.85 -3.92
C ASN A 543 -8.71 1.21 -2.71
N ALA A 544 -8.94 -0.10 -2.74
CA ALA A 544 -9.31 -0.87 -1.56
C ALA A 544 -8.32 -2.02 -1.32
N GLY A 545 -8.12 -2.38 -0.06
CA GLY A 545 -7.17 -3.41 0.35
C GLY A 545 -7.66 -4.84 0.12
N LYS A 546 -7.01 -5.78 0.82
CA LYS A 546 -7.24 -7.22 0.70
C LYS A 546 -8.62 -7.65 1.18
N VAL A 547 -9.11 -8.74 0.59
CA VAL A 547 -10.35 -9.41 1.02
C VAL A 547 -11.55 -8.47 1.04
N CYS A 548 -11.57 -7.50 0.12
CA CYS A 548 -12.65 -6.54 -0.03
C CYS A 548 -13.95 -7.30 -0.38
N GLY A 549 -15.04 -7.03 0.33
CA GLY A 549 -16.35 -7.62 0.09
C GLY A 549 -16.51 -9.04 0.65
N TYR A 550 -15.60 -9.55 1.48
CA TYR A 550 -15.69 -10.90 2.05
C TYR A 550 -17.09 -11.22 2.61
N GLY A 551 -17.73 -12.28 2.14
CA GLY A 551 -19.01 -12.74 2.71
C GLY A 551 -20.18 -11.77 2.52
N SER A 552 -20.08 -10.78 1.63
CA SER A 552 -21.17 -9.83 1.35
C SER A 552 -22.42 -10.54 0.88
N LYS A 553 -23.58 -9.98 1.24
CA LYS A 553 -24.92 -10.47 0.90
C LYS A 553 -25.61 -9.65 -0.18
N GLY A 554 -25.28 -8.37 -0.30
CA GLY A 554 -25.93 -7.45 -1.21
C GLY A 554 -25.35 -6.05 -1.13
N GLY A 555 -25.98 -5.10 -1.83
CA GLY A 555 -25.60 -3.70 -1.83
C GLY A 555 -24.77 -3.28 -3.04
N LYS A 556 -24.56 -1.97 -3.15
CA LYS A 556 -23.87 -1.33 -4.26
C LYS A 556 -22.53 -0.77 -3.82
N VAL A 557 -21.46 -1.18 -4.50
CA VAL A 557 -20.09 -0.74 -4.19
C VAL A 557 -19.43 -0.17 -5.43
N PHE A 558 -18.92 1.06 -5.32
CA PHE A 558 -18.09 1.71 -6.32
C PHE A 558 -16.67 1.90 -5.79
N ILE A 559 -15.67 1.48 -6.57
CA ILE A 559 -14.25 1.68 -6.27
C ILE A 559 -13.57 2.26 -7.50
N MET A 560 -13.02 3.46 -7.37
CA MET A 560 -12.38 4.15 -8.50
C MET A 560 -10.97 3.62 -8.81
N GLY A 561 -10.30 3.03 -7.84
CA GLY A 561 -8.96 2.47 -7.99
C GLY A 561 -8.95 0.95 -8.16
N ASN A 562 -7.81 0.35 -7.82
CA ASN A 562 -7.63 -1.09 -7.79
C ASN A 562 -8.07 -1.68 -6.45
N VAL A 563 -8.38 -2.97 -6.47
CA VAL A 563 -8.64 -3.79 -5.29
C VAL A 563 -7.59 -4.88 -5.17
N VAL A 564 -7.18 -5.21 -3.95
CA VAL A 564 -6.15 -6.25 -3.72
C VAL A 564 -6.85 -7.55 -3.34
N ASP A 565 -6.39 -8.65 -3.94
CA ASP A 565 -6.57 -10.07 -3.57
C ASP A 565 -7.88 -10.54 -2.88
N ARG A 566 -8.42 -11.71 -3.30
CA ARG A 566 -9.58 -12.39 -2.67
C ARG A 566 -10.82 -11.52 -2.55
N VAL A 567 -11.07 -10.74 -3.60
CA VAL A 567 -12.18 -9.79 -3.62
C VAL A 567 -13.51 -10.51 -3.81
N TRP A 568 -14.48 -10.21 -2.96
CA TRP A 568 -15.78 -10.86 -2.84
C TRP A 568 -15.75 -12.37 -2.62
N THR A 569 -14.68 -12.89 -2.01
CA THR A 569 -14.62 -14.28 -1.59
C THR A 569 -15.78 -14.64 -0.67
N ASN A 570 -16.38 -15.83 -0.88
CA ASN A 570 -17.53 -16.35 -0.12
C ASN A 570 -18.79 -15.45 -0.13
N SER A 571 -18.89 -14.50 -1.06
CA SER A 571 -20.07 -13.64 -1.16
C SER A 571 -21.24 -14.37 -1.77
N VAL A 572 -22.44 -14.03 -1.32
CA VAL A 572 -23.71 -14.64 -1.75
C VAL A 572 -24.64 -13.53 -2.13
N ASN A 573 -25.34 -13.61 -3.26
CA ASN A 573 -26.40 -12.65 -3.53
C ASN A 573 -27.69 -13.09 -2.85
N ASP A 574 -28.01 -12.49 -1.70
CA ASP A 574 -29.24 -12.79 -0.95
C ASP A 574 -30.46 -12.25 -1.73
N CYS A 575 -31.45 -13.11 -1.99
CA CYS A 575 -32.64 -12.71 -2.72
C CYS A 575 -33.59 -11.81 -1.91
N ARG A 576 -33.36 -11.70 -0.60
CA ARG A 576 -34.16 -10.87 0.31
C ARG A 576 -33.66 -9.42 0.38
N THR A 577 -32.53 -9.12 -0.23
CA THR A 577 -31.87 -7.80 -0.11
C THR A 577 -31.60 -7.18 -1.48
N GLN A 578 -31.08 -5.95 -1.45
CA GLN A 578 -30.53 -5.31 -2.64
C GLN A 578 -29.49 -6.22 -3.29
N SER A 579 -29.57 -6.40 -4.61
CA SER A 579 -28.58 -7.18 -5.35
C SER A 579 -27.15 -6.67 -5.12
N LEU A 580 -26.19 -7.60 -5.11
CA LEU A 580 -24.78 -7.31 -5.00
C LEU A 580 -24.26 -6.73 -6.34
N GLU A 581 -24.06 -5.43 -6.37
CA GLU A 581 -23.68 -4.66 -7.56
C GLU A 581 -22.32 -3.98 -7.37
N ILE A 582 -21.30 -4.47 -8.08
CA ILE A 582 -19.92 -4.07 -7.86
C ILE A 582 -19.36 -3.38 -9.11
N MET A 583 -18.88 -2.15 -8.94
CA MET A 583 -18.36 -1.28 -10.00
C MET A 583 -16.94 -0.85 -9.67
N ILE A 584 -15.95 -1.43 -10.35
CA ILE A 584 -14.53 -1.16 -10.12
C ILE A 584 -13.94 -0.61 -11.41
N LEU A 585 -13.45 0.64 -11.38
CA LEU A 585 -12.78 1.22 -12.55
C LEU A 585 -11.41 0.56 -12.79
N GLY A 586 -10.67 0.28 -11.72
CA GLY A 586 -9.40 -0.43 -11.78
C GLY A 586 -9.58 -1.93 -11.98
N SER A 587 -8.72 -2.69 -11.32
CA SER A 587 -8.66 -4.15 -11.44
C SER A 587 -8.44 -4.82 -10.08
N ALA A 588 -8.46 -6.15 -10.10
CA ALA A 588 -8.15 -7.00 -8.95
C ALA A 588 -6.84 -7.77 -9.19
N THR A 589 -6.07 -8.00 -8.11
CA THR A 589 -4.73 -8.57 -8.22
C THR A 589 -4.68 -10.09 -8.26
N LYS A 590 -5.49 -10.84 -7.50
CA LYS A 590 -5.61 -12.33 -7.52
C LYS A 590 -6.93 -12.79 -6.86
N TYR A 591 -7.32 -14.05 -7.11
CA TYR A 591 -8.42 -14.76 -6.44
C TYR A 591 -9.79 -14.04 -6.42
N ALA A 592 -10.08 -13.22 -7.42
CA ALA A 592 -11.35 -12.48 -7.45
C ALA A 592 -12.55 -13.44 -7.59
N GLY A 593 -13.51 -13.35 -6.67
CA GLY A 593 -14.73 -14.15 -6.69
C GLY A 593 -14.54 -15.61 -6.30
N GLU A 594 -13.54 -15.94 -5.48
CA GLU A 594 -13.38 -17.28 -4.92
C GLU A 594 -14.63 -17.68 -4.12
N SER A 595 -15.20 -18.86 -4.40
CA SER A 595 -16.43 -19.37 -3.77
C SER A 595 -17.62 -18.39 -3.85
N LEU A 596 -17.69 -17.60 -4.92
CA LEU A 596 -18.78 -16.65 -5.17
C LEU A 596 -20.10 -17.38 -5.53
N MET A 597 -21.20 -16.94 -4.92
CA MET A 597 -22.53 -17.56 -5.07
C MET A 597 -23.59 -16.57 -5.60
N GLY A 598 -23.15 -15.45 -6.17
CA GLY A 598 -24.00 -14.49 -6.88
C GLY A 598 -23.45 -13.06 -6.85
N GLY A 599 -23.96 -12.23 -7.76
CA GLY A 599 -23.61 -10.82 -7.88
C GLY A 599 -23.20 -10.43 -9.30
N ASN A 600 -23.25 -9.12 -9.58
CA ASN A 600 -22.92 -8.52 -10.87
C ASN A 600 -21.71 -7.58 -10.69
N PHE A 601 -20.66 -7.82 -11.47
CA PHE A 601 -19.37 -7.15 -11.30
C PHE A 601 -18.92 -6.52 -12.62
N PHE A 602 -18.43 -5.29 -12.54
CA PHE A 602 -17.73 -4.62 -13.61
C PHE A 602 -16.30 -4.28 -13.17
N PHE A 603 -15.33 -4.62 -14.03
CA PHE A 603 -13.92 -4.26 -13.91
C PHE A 603 -13.49 -3.48 -15.16
N GLY A 604 -13.10 -2.22 -14.97
CA GLY A 604 -12.62 -1.38 -16.06
C GLY A 604 -11.19 -1.71 -16.49
N GLY A 605 -10.34 -2.19 -15.58
CA GLY A 605 -8.93 -2.41 -15.88
C GLY A 605 -8.20 -1.13 -16.31
N MET A 606 -8.64 0.01 -15.78
CA MET A 606 -8.21 1.35 -16.18
C MET A 606 -7.60 2.13 -15.02
N HIS A 607 -6.67 3.02 -15.32
CA HIS A 607 -6.11 3.97 -14.37
C HIS A 607 -5.82 5.32 -15.04
N PHE A 608 -5.60 6.36 -14.24
CA PHE A 608 -5.15 7.67 -14.75
C PHE A 608 -3.65 7.79 -14.56
N ASP A 609 -2.93 8.26 -15.59
CA ASP A 609 -1.50 8.57 -15.50
C ASP A 609 -1.24 9.92 -14.80
N GLU A 610 0.03 10.26 -14.62
CA GLU A 610 0.46 11.53 -13.99
C GLU A 610 0.05 12.79 -14.75
N LYS A 611 -0.46 12.66 -15.99
CA LYS A 611 -1.01 13.75 -16.81
C LYS A 611 -2.53 13.75 -16.82
N GLY A 612 -3.17 12.91 -16.01
CA GLY A 612 -4.62 12.75 -15.95
C GLY A 612 -5.23 12.10 -17.19
N GLN A 613 -4.43 11.40 -18.01
CA GLN A 613 -4.94 10.65 -19.16
C GLN A 613 -5.36 9.26 -18.73
N LEU A 614 -6.47 8.78 -19.29
CA LEU A 614 -6.97 7.44 -19.04
C LEU A 614 -6.10 6.42 -19.79
N ARG A 615 -5.54 5.46 -19.03
CA ARG A 615 -4.68 4.36 -19.48
C ARG A 615 -5.31 3.02 -19.18
N LEU A 616 -4.91 2.02 -19.97
CA LEU A 616 -5.25 0.64 -19.68
C LEU A 616 -4.14 0.00 -18.83
N ASN A 617 -4.53 -0.85 -17.90
CA ASN A 617 -3.59 -1.80 -17.31
C ASN A 617 -3.05 -2.75 -18.38
N GLU A 618 -1.93 -3.44 -18.13
CA GLU A 618 -1.40 -4.47 -19.04
C GLU A 618 -2.50 -5.46 -19.47
N ARG A 619 -3.37 -5.83 -18.51
CA ARG A 619 -4.53 -6.70 -18.70
C ARG A 619 -5.73 -6.16 -17.90
N PRO A 620 -6.97 -6.38 -18.36
CA PRO A 620 -8.18 -5.94 -17.64
C PRO A 620 -8.28 -6.50 -16.22
N TYR A 621 -7.91 -7.76 -16.06
CA TYR A 621 -7.65 -8.41 -14.76
C TYR A 621 -6.13 -8.56 -14.60
N LEU A 622 -5.55 -8.14 -13.48
CA LEU A 622 -4.10 -8.25 -13.27
C LEU A 622 -3.67 -9.65 -12.81
N GLY A 623 -4.60 -10.41 -12.22
CA GLY A 623 -4.30 -11.65 -11.51
C GLY A 623 -4.56 -12.96 -12.22
N THR A 624 -4.58 -14.00 -11.39
CA THR A 624 -4.97 -15.38 -11.70
C THR A 624 -6.13 -15.84 -10.82
N LYS A 625 -6.60 -17.08 -11.07
CA LYS A 625 -7.58 -17.80 -10.24
C LYS A 625 -8.90 -17.05 -9.98
N MET A 626 -9.41 -16.33 -10.96
CA MET A 626 -10.74 -15.74 -10.81
C MET A 626 -11.81 -16.84 -10.77
N LEU A 627 -12.87 -16.61 -9.98
CA LEU A 627 -14.03 -17.50 -9.85
C LEU A 627 -13.70 -18.93 -9.38
N GLY A 628 -12.58 -19.13 -8.69
CA GLY A 628 -12.21 -20.42 -8.10
C GLY A 628 -13.30 -20.91 -7.15
N GLY A 629 -13.94 -22.05 -7.44
CA GLY A 629 -15.02 -22.59 -6.61
C GLY A 629 -16.35 -21.82 -6.67
N ALA A 630 -16.48 -20.81 -7.54
CA ALA A 630 -17.71 -20.05 -7.68
C ALA A 630 -18.85 -20.90 -8.29
N SER A 631 -20.04 -20.81 -7.71
CA SER A 631 -21.26 -21.46 -8.22
C SER A 631 -22.08 -20.53 -9.10
N ARG A 632 -22.04 -19.21 -8.84
CA ARG A 632 -22.78 -18.19 -9.60
C ARG A 632 -22.09 -16.83 -9.49
N GLY A 633 -22.15 -16.04 -10.56
CA GLY A 633 -21.62 -14.67 -10.64
C GLY A 633 -21.42 -14.26 -12.09
N LYS A 634 -21.43 -12.95 -12.36
CA LYS A 634 -21.17 -12.40 -13.69
C LYS A 634 -20.10 -11.32 -13.59
N PHE A 635 -18.96 -11.53 -14.24
CA PHE A 635 -17.86 -10.56 -14.28
C PHE A 635 -17.74 -9.98 -15.68
N VAL A 636 -17.83 -8.66 -15.79
CA VAL A 636 -17.68 -7.92 -17.05
C VAL A 636 -16.36 -7.16 -17.03
N PHE A 637 -15.54 -7.36 -18.05
CA PHE A 637 -14.27 -6.68 -18.24
C PHE A 637 -14.32 -5.77 -19.46
N PHE A 638 -13.77 -4.57 -19.34
CA PHE A 638 -13.46 -3.73 -20.50
C PHE A 638 -12.13 -4.19 -21.14
N ASP A 639 -12.20 -4.75 -22.35
CA ASP A 639 -11.06 -5.35 -23.04
C ASP A 639 -11.11 -5.10 -24.56
N PRO A 640 -10.87 -3.85 -25.00
CA PRO A 640 -10.92 -3.49 -26.43
C PRO A 640 -9.83 -4.17 -27.27
N GLU A 641 -8.76 -4.67 -26.65
CA GLU A 641 -7.58 -5.22 -27.33
C GLU A 641 -7.43 -6.75 -27.13
N ASN A 642 -8.43 -7.44 -26.56
CA ASN A 642 -8.43 -8.89 -26.28
C ASN A 642 -7.18 -9.37 -25.50
N ARG A 643 -6.90 -8.71 -24.37
CA ARG A 643 -5.70 -8.94 -23.54
C ARG A 643 -5.93 -9.91 -22.39
N LEU A 644 -7.18 -10.34 -22.13
CA LEU A 644 -7.46 -11.40 -21.16
C LEU A 644 -6.85 -12.74 -21.61
N HIS A 645 -6.05 -13.35 -20.73
CA HIS A 645 -5.41 -14.64 -20.98
C HIS A 645 -6.20 -15.79 -20.36
N GLU A 646 -6.23 -16.97 -21.00
CA GLU A 646 -7.01 -18.13 -20.54
C GLU A 646 -6.63 -18.60 -19.12
N ALA A 647 -5.35 -18.53 -18.79
CA ALA A 647 -4.86 -18.87 -17.44
C ALA A 647 -5.44 -17.97 -16.33
N GLN A 648 -6.03 -16.83 -16.66
CA GLN A 648 -6.65 -15.94 -15.68
C GLN A 648 -8.05 -16.41 -15.26
N TYR A 649 -8.77 -17.05 -16.17
CA TYR A 649 -10.15 -17.53 -16.00
C TYR A 649 -10.27 -19.06 -16.08
N THR A 650 -9.30 -19.80 -15.56
CA THR A 650 -9.32 -21.28 -15.54
C THR A 650 -10.65 -21.85 -15.02
N HIS A 651 -11.25 -21.23 -14.00
CA HIS A 651 -12.53 -21.60 -13.40
C HIS A 651 -13.77 -20.91 -14.01
N GLY A 652 -13.55 -19.95 -14.90
CA GLY A 652 -14.58 -19.22 -15.64
C GLY A 652 -14.67 -19.64 -17.11
N LYS A 653 -15.74 -19.21 -17.79
CA LYS A 653 -15.89 -19.30 -19.23
C LYS A 653 -16.39 -17.98 -19.79
N ILE A 654 -15.88 -17.57 -20.94
CA ILE A 654 -16.37 -16.42 -21.67
C ILE A 654 -17.74 -16.78 -22.29
N THR A 655 -18.71 -15.88 -22.16
CA THR A 655 -20.04 -16.01 -22.75
C THR A 655 -20.46 -14.71 -23.43
N GLY A 656 -21.36 -14.79 -24.41
CA GLY A 656 -21.99 -13.59 -24.98
C GLY A 656 -23.00 -12.97 -24.01
N PHE A 657 -23.27 -11.67 -24.15
CA PHE A 657 -24.34 -11.00 -23.42
C PHE A 657 -25.73 -11.37 -23.99
N SER A 658 -26.74 -11.47 -23.15
CA SER A 658 -28.13 -11.29 -23.62
C SER A 658 -28.42 -9.80 -23.77
N ASP A 659 -29.55 -9.45 -24.41
CA ASP A 659 -29.97 -8.05 -24.51
C ASP A 659 -30.28 -7.46 -23.13
N ASP A 660 -30.88 -8.25 -22.24
CA ASP A 660 -31.12 -7.85 -20.84
C ASP A 660 -29.83 -7.62 -20.07
N ASP A 661 -28.83 -8.52 -20.25
CA ASP A 661 -27.52 -8.38 -19.62
C ASP A 661 -26.85 -7.10 -20.11
N TRP A 662 -26.84 -6.87 -21.42
CA TRP A 662 -26.23 -5.68 -21.98
C TRP A 662 -26.93 -4.39 -21.50
N ASN A 663 -28.26 -4.36 -21.49
CA ASN A 663 -29.02 -3.20 -20.99
C ASN A 663 -28.66 -2.87 -19.54
N TYR A 664 -28.58 -3.89 -18.68
CA TYR A 664 -28.18 -3.74 -17.29
C TYR A 664 -26.74 -3.23 -17.17
N TYR A 665 -25.76 -3.91 -17.79
CA TYR A 665 -24.35 -3.56 -17.65
C TYR A 665 -24.02 -2.22 -18.32
N ASN A 666 -24.64 -1.89 -19.45
CA ASN A 666 -24.50 -0.60 -20.11
C ASN A 666 -24.83 0.55 -19.14
N GLN A 667 -25.90 0.44 -18.35
CA GLN A 667 -26.24 1.43 -17.33
C GLN A 667 -25.16 1.52 -16.24
N LYS A 668 -24.69 0.38 -15.71
CA LYS A 668 -23.69 0.34 -14.63
C LYS A 668 -22.32 0.82 -15.07
N ILE A 669 -21.91 0.52 -16.29
CA ILE A 669 -20.64 0.99 -16.86
C ILE A 669 -20.68 2.51 -17.05
N ARG A 670 -21.77 3.06 -17.57
CA ARG A 670 -21.97 4.51 -17.68
C ARG A 670 -21.93 5.21 -16.34
N GLU A 671 -22.59 4.61 -15.33
CA GLU A 671 -22.53 5.10 -13.97
C GLU A 671 -21.09 5.09 -13.43
N THR A 672 -20.34 4.01 -13.66
CA THR A 672 -18.92 3.90 -13.27
C THR A 672 -18.09 5.02 -13.90
N PHE A 673 -18.29 5.30 -15.19
CA PHE A 673 -17.59 6.38 -15.90
C PHE A 673 -17.99 7.76 -15.37
N GLN A 674 -19.28 7.99 -15.09
CA GLN A 674 -19.74 9.24 -14.49
C GLN A 674 -19.13 9.45 -13.10
N LEU A 675 -19.16 8.43 -12.24
CA LEU A 675 -18.56 8.48 -10.91
C LEU A 675 -17.05 8.66 -10.94
N SER A 676 -16.39 8.25 -12.03
CA SER A 676 -14.95 8.39 -12.25
C SER A 676 -14.55 9.64 -13.03
N ASN A 677 -15.50 10.53 -13.35
CA ASN A 677 -15.28 11.73 -14.19
C ASN A 677 -14.68 11.42 -15.57
N ILE A 678 -15.12 10.32 -16.19
CA ILE A 678 -14.73 9.90 -17.52
C ILE A 678 -15.81 10.33 -18.52
N PRO A 679 -15.51 11.22 -19.48
CA PRO A 679 -16.47 11.66 -20.48
C PRO A 679 -16.62 10.63 -21.61
N LEU A 680 -17.88 10.43 -22.04
CA LEU A 680 -18.21 9.75 -23.30
C LEU A 680 -18.46 10.80 -24.38
N TYR A 681 -17.80 10.64 -25.53
CA TYR A 681 -17.91 11.55 -26.66
C TYR A 681 -18.85 10.97 -27.72
N ARG A 682 -19.77 11.78 -28.24
CA ARG A 682 -20.66 11.37 -29.35
C ARG A 682 -20.07 11.78 -30.69
N LYS A 683 -19.99 10.85 -31.63
CA LYS A 683 -19.56 11.10 -33.02
C LYS A 683 -20.28 10.14 -33.96
N ASN A 684 -20.91 10.66 -35.01
CA ASN A 684 -21.55 9.88 -36.09
C ASN A 684 -22.40 8.69 -35.55
N ASP A 685 -23.37 9.02 -34.69
CA ASP A 685 -24.31 8.08 -34.02
C ASP A 685 -23.71 7.06 -33.03
N GLY A 686 -22.38 6.98 -32.93
CA GLY A 686 -21.66 6.18 -31.92
C GLY A 686 -21.21 7.00 -30.71
N GLU A 687 -20.96 6.31 -29.60
CA GLU A 687 -20.32 6.86 -28.41
C GLU A 687 -18.90 6.31 -28.28
N TYR A 688 -17.98 7.15 -27.84
CA TYR A 688 -16.55 6.84 -27.83
C TYR A 688 -15.91 7.27 -26.52
N LEU A 689 -14.92 6.50 -26.09
CA LEU A 689 -14.06 6.77 -24.95
C LEU A 689 -12.66 7.12 -25.46
N ASN A 690 -12.04 8.16 -24.89
CA ASN A 690 -10.64 8.47 -25.18
C ASN A 690 -9.73 7.71 -24.20
N VAL A 691 -9.01 6.72 -24.71
CA VAL A 691 -8.08 5.88 -23.97
C VAL A 691 -6.71 6.00 -24.64
N GLU A 692 -5.71 6.49 -23.92
CA GLU A 692 -4.35 6.69 -24.45
C GLU A 692 -4.27 7.57 -25.71
N GLY A 693 -5.19 8.53 -25.87
CA GLY A 693 -5.29 9.38 -27.06
C GLY A 693 -5.99 8.70 -28.24
N LYS A 694 -6.45 7.45 -28.10
CA LYS A 694 -7.22 6.72 -29.10
C LYS A 694 -8.71 6.75 -28.75
N MET A 695 -9.56 6.99 -29.75
CA MET A 695 -11.00 6.91 -29.59
C MET A 695 -11.45 5.46 -29.73
N VAL A 696 -11.83 4.83 -28.62
CA VAL A 696 -12.39 3.48 -28.56
C VAL A 696 -13.90 3.59 -28.63
N GLU A 697 -14.54 2.89 -29.56
CA GLU A 697 -16.00 2.87 -29.64
C GLU A 697 -16.59 2.12 -28.44
N PHE A 698 -17.55 2.75 -27.77
CA PHE A 698 -18.28 2.19 -26.65
C PHE A 698 -19.45 1.34 -27.18
N ASN A 699 -19.15 0.08 -27.45
CA ASN A 699 -20.12 -0.91 -27.90
C ASN A 699 -19.98 -2.22 -27.10
N ARG A 700 -20.76 -3.25 -27.43
CA ARG A 700 -20.75 -4.53 -26.71
C ARG A 700 -19.48 -5.35 -26.94
N ASP A 701 -18.80 -5.16 -28.07
CA ASP A 701 -17.70 -6.02 -28.51
C ASP A 701 -16.39 -5.77 -27.76
N VAL A 702 -16.25 -4.56 -27.20
CA VAL A 702 -15.11 -4.18 -26.35
C VAL A 702 -15.25 -4.68 -24.90
N PHE A 703 -16.30 -5.45 -24.58
CA PHE A 703 -16.50 -6.05 -23.27
C PHE A 703 -16.48 -7.58 -23.33
N LYS A 704 -15.92 -8.20 -22.29
CA LYS A 704 -15.94 -9.66 -22.09
C LYS A 704 -16.74 -10.01 -20.85
N LEU A 705 -17.75 -10.86 -21.00
CA LEU A 705 -18.51 -11.44 -19.90
C LEU A 705 -17.94 -12.83 -19.55
N ILE A 706 -17.54 -12.99 -18.29
CA ILE A 706 -17.04 -14.25 -17.73
C ILE A 706 -18.03 -14.73 -16.67
N VAL A 707 -18.41 -16.00 -16.76
CA VAL A 707 -19.26 -16.69 -15.78
C VAL A 707 -18.59 -17.96 -15.27
N PRO A 708 -18.92 -18.45 -14.07
CA PRO A 708 -18.36 -19.69 -13.54
C PRO A 708 -18.65 -20.90 -14.45
N LYS A 709 -17.71 -21.86 -14.52
CA LYS A 709 -17.91 -23.15 -15.19
C LYS A 709 -18.84 -24.10 -14.41
N GLY A 710 -19.05 -23.86 -13.11
CA GLY A 710 -19.93 -24.68 -12.26
C GLY A 710 -19.28 -25.95 -11.69
N GLY A 711 -17.95 -26.09 -11.78
CA GLY A 711 -17.22 -27.20 -11.16
C GLY A 711 -16.80 -26.88 -9.73
N LEU A 712 -17.06 -27.78 -8.79
CA LEU A 712 -16.58 -27.70 -7.38
C LEU A 712 -15.06 -27.88 -7.22
N LYS A 713 -14.30 -27.95 -8.32
CA LYS A 713 -12.84 -28.14 -8.33
C LYS A 713 -12.03 -27.00 -7.69
N GLY A 714 -12.68 -25.95 -7.20
CA GLY A 714 -12.01 -24.83 -6.51
C GLY A 714 -11.27 -25.21 -5.22
N TYR A 715 -11.51 -26.40 -4.66
CA TYR A 715 -10.84 -26.88 -3.45
C TYR A 715 -9.53 -27.67 -3.72
N GLU A 716 -9.13 -27.89 -4.98
CA GLU A 716 -7.92 -28.67 -5.31
C GLU A 716 -6.60 -27.86 -5.18
N SER A 717 -6.58 -26.62 -4.64
CA SER A 717 -5.36 -25.77 -4.62
C SER A 717 -4.92 -25.24 -3.25
N HIS A 718 -5.02 -26.01 -2.17
CA HIS A 718 -4.26 -25.75 -0.94
C HIS A 718 -2.99 -26.56 -0.90
#